data_AF-A0A372JA91-F1
#
_entry.id   AF-A0A372JA91-F1
#
_cell.length_a   1.000
_cell.length_b   1.000
_cell.length_c   1.000
_cell.angle_alpha   90.00
_cell.angle_beta   90.00
_cell.angle_gamma   90.00
#
_symmetry.space_group_name_H-M   'P 1'
#
loop_
_entity.id
_entity.type
_entity.pdbx_description
1 polymer ?
#
loop_
_entity_poly.entity_id
_entity_poly.type
_entity_poly.pdbx_seq_one_letter_code
_entity_poly.pdbx_strand_id
1 'polypeptide(L)'
;MAPLDENPFPLRLWAQGDSAQNGAVHIDTRPVGQALGLLDEYLDRRSPDAANPVPDPARAQGTLVFVSGEPGSGKTHLAARLIRRFREAAGSAGSAVRSGEATATAAPVLDPDYIPARESSFTRLYDSFLERHDQRSLLRFVRHHYSAIVADALASAGFPEQVIDRVRGPDADPGGVVRIFNMPESSYLVELRDRLSAVTGREDLAGALVLMESRPELAEPVLKWLGGADPDEPLREQGITAAIADEAAALGMLGALVRLAAGGGGPYTLILDDLEKALPDTGAPDPRTTDAFGRLLDDAGAHGVFLVMCGLPEFFSGFAREAETGRECHRVRMDRLTEDEVAWYIARHMEQTRRPPDAADEIWPFTVPAVEAIVDVSAGNARKVLQLCRECYEQHRRDGDEITAFAVERAAGETRGDSAAAVARRIERVLVWQGRRPYRDHRVADAGDVRAAFWVPAGDGPDRPDAPGCAIFLSGPLTLERDAERMAARAEAVVRQRPGARTLLVVNGMLSDRAQRILEGRFSDQPLQYSSATFQQVLDRRLRDLLDQGGAGGEELTLLRADIRRVSRAQAGTQHLLEDLTAKIAQLERGTRRALAETRRAVPDGDAALRGGLPEPVATAFERALSGLRSVSGVADAVAEAFATSDTARAGSADRLLLRLEGAGTARAVGIALAAENIVTAFRGAVLSWYRRGPDRPRDVLDGLCDNYTFLINDLRLDRLEELAEPGAEGGPLAVDRLDESLRDLPRTVQRTLVDS
;
A
#
# COMPACT_ATOMS: atom_id res chain seq x y z
N MET A 1 -25.59 -14.91 -3.45
CA MET A 1 -26.34 -13.71 -3.04
C MET A 1 -25.98 -13.39 -1.61
N ALA A 2 -25.34 -12.25 -1.35
CA ALA A 2 -25.08 -11.82 0.03
C ALA A 2 -26.42 -11.50 0.73
N PRO A 3 -26.58 -11.78 2.03
CA PRO A 3 -27.71 -11.27 2.80
C PRO A 3 -27.71 -9.72 2.75
N LEU A 4 -28.88 -9.09 2.91
CA LEU A 4 -29.07 -7.63 3.01
C LEU A 4 -28.23 -6.97 4.15
N ASP A 5 -27.50 -7.79 4.93
CA ASP A 5 -26.73 -7.37 6.09
C ASP A 5 -25.31 -6.91 5.79
N GLU A 6 -24.81 -7.04 4.56
CA GLU A 6 -23.48 -6.53 4.17
C GLU A 6 -23.59 -5.32 3.22
N ASN A 7 -22.80 -4.29 3.48
CA ASN A 7 -22.75 -3.13 2.59
C ASN A 7 -22.09 -3.54 1.26
N PRO A 8 -22.78 -3.41 0.11
CA PRO A 8 -22.27 -3.84 -1.19
C PRO A 8 -21.09 -2.99 -1.68
N PHE A 9 -20.81 -1.84 -1.03
CA PHE A 9 -19.68 -0.96 -1.31
C PHE A 9 -18.52 -1.21 -0.33
N PRO A 10 -17.54 -2.06 -0.68
CA PRO A 10 -16.41 -2.40 0.18
C PRO A 10 -15.42 -1.24 0.34
N LEU A 11 -14.90 -1.06 1.56
CA LEU A 11 -13.85 -0.08 1.88
C LEU A 11 -12.44 -0.51 1.45
N ARG A 12 -12.20 -1.83 1.32
CA ARG A 12 -10.85 -2.43 1.44
C ARG A 12 -10.26 -3.02 0.15
N LEU A 13 -10.97 -2.98 -0.97
CA LEU A 13 -10.55 -3.78 -2.14
C LEU A 13 -9.29 -3.30 -2.86
N TRP A 14 -8.68 -2.17 -2.50
CA TRP A 14 -7.73 -1.52 -3.40
C TRP A 14 -6.43 -1.01 -2.77
N ALA A 15 -6.25 -1.18 -1.45
CA ALA A 15 -5.06 -0.73 -0.71
C ALA A 15 -3.98 -1.81 -0.51
N GLN A 16 -4.24 -3.05 -0.94
CA GLN A 16 -3.30 -4.17 -0.88
C GLN A 16 -3.28 -4.85 -2.24
N GLY A 17 -2.11 -5.01 -2.86
CA GLY A 17 -1.98 -5.67 -4.17
C GLY A 17 -2.56 -7.09 -4.23
N ASP A 18 -2.83 -7.72 -3.08
CA ASP A 18 -3.41 -9.06 -2.98
C ASP A 18 -4.94 -9.13 -3.14
N SER A 19 -5.68 -8.02 -3.00
CA SER A 19 -7.14 -8.02 -3.16
C SER A 19 -7.62 -8.07 -4.61
N ALA A 20 -6.71 -8.20 -5.58
CA ALA A 20 -7.00 -8.40 -7.00
C ALA A 20 -7.69 -9.74 -7.31
N GLN A 21 -7.84 -10.64 -6.32
CA GLN A 21 -8.13 -12.05 -6.59
C GLN A 21 -9.61 -12.45 -6.72
N ASN A 22 -10.64 -11.72 -6.25
CA ASN A 22 -12.03 -12.19 -6.47
C ASN A 22 -13.12 -11.08 -6.43
N GLY A 23 -13.88 -10.94 -7.53
CA GLY A 23 -15.25 -10.38 -7.54
C GLY A 23 -15.41 -8.86 -7.41
N ALA A 24 -14.32 -8.08 -7.38
CA ALA A 24 -14.40 -6.62 -7.33
C ALA A 24 -15.08 -6.04 -8.60
N VAL A 25 -16.07 -5.17 -8.43
CA VAL A 25 -16.62 -4.37 -9.53
C VAL A 25 -15.60 -3.27 -9.87
N HIS A 26 -15.29 -3.10 -11.15
CA HIS A 26 -14.35 -2.11 -11.66
C HIS A 26 -15.09 -1.10 -12.51
N ILE A 27 -14.74 0.18 -12.39
CA ILE A 27 -15.29 1.22 -13.27
C ILE A 27 -14.49 1.22 -14.57
N ASP A 28 -15.14 0.82 -15.67
CA ASP A 28 -14.54 0.82 -17.00
C ASP A 28 -14.59 2.22 -17.60
N THR A 29 -13.62 3.04 -17.21
CA THR A 29 -13.41 4.38 -17.77
C THR A 29 -12.63 4.30 -19.09
N ARG A 30 -12.71 5.34 -19.92
CA ARG A 30 -11.91 5.42 -21.16
C ARG A 30 -10.39 5.22 -20.93
N PRO A 31 -9.75 5.84 -19.92
CA PRO A 31 -8.34 5.59 -19.61
C PRO A 31 -8.03 4.13 -19.27
N VAL A 32 -8.94 3.45 -18.57
CA VAL A 32 -8.81 2.01 -18.25
C VAL A 32 -8.85 1.19 -19.54
N GLY A 33 -9.83 1.44 -20.41
CA GLY A 33 -9.93 0.76 -21.71
C GLY A 33 -8.69 0.96 -22.59
N GLN A 34 -8.13 2.18 -22.62
CA GLN A 34 -6.91 2.48 -23.36
C GLN A 34 -5.72 1.66 -22.85
N ALA A 35 -5.48 1.64 -21.53
CA ALA A 35 -4.36 0.91 -20.95
C ALA A 35 -4.51 -0.61 -21.11
N LEU A 36 -5.73 -1.14 -20.99
CA LEU A 36 -6.01 -2.55 -21.26
C LEU A 36 -5.78 -2.92 -22.73
N GLY A 37 -6.17 -2.04 -23.66
CA GLY A 37 -5.91 -2.26 -25.08
C GLY A 37 -4.40 -2.31 -25.41
N LEU A 38 -3.59 -1.46 -24.77
CA LEU A 38 -2.13 -1.49 -24.92
C LEU A 38 -1.52 -2.79 -24.38
N LEU A 39 -2.05 -3.28 -23.26
CA LEU A 39 -1.62 -4.56 -22.69
C LEU A 39 -1.99 -5.73 -23.60
N ASP A 40 -3.21 -5.75 -24.12
CA ASP A 40 -3.68 -6.79 -25.03
C ASP A 40 -2.85 -6.78 -26.34
N GLU A 41 -2.57 -5.61 -26.92
CA GLU A 41 -1.69 -5.47 -28.08
C GLU A 41 -0.26 -5.96 -27.81
N TYR A 42 0.29 -5.65 -26.63
CA TYR A 42 1.58 -6.16 -26.20
C TYR A 42 1.60 -7.69 -26.09
N LEU A 43 0.58 -8.28 -25.46
CA LEU A 43 0.45 -9.72 -25.30
C LEU A 43 0.28 -10.42 -26.65
N ASP A 44 -0.51 -9.84 -27.56
CA ASP A 44 -0.70 -10.36 -28.91
C ASP A 44 0.60 -10.34 -29.72
N ARG A 45 1.40 -9.26 -29.62
CA ARG A 45 2.74 -9.18 -30.23
C ARG A 45 3.71 -10.25 -29.71
N ARG A 46 3.57 -10.61 -28.43
CA ARG A 46 4.43 -11.59 -27.73
C ARG A 46 3.91 -13.03 -27.80
N SER A 47 2.68 -13.23 -28.25
CA SER A 47 2.13 -14.57 -28.42
C SER A 47 2.94 -15.32 -29.48
N PRO A 48 3.42 -16.55 -29.21
CA PRO A 48 4.13 -17.35 -30.19
C PRO A 48 3.19 -17.74 -31.31
N ASP A 49 3.18 -16.95 -32.39
CA ASP A 49 2.41 -17.24 -33.58
C ASP A 49 3.02 -18.47 -34.28
N ALA A 50 2.36 -19.62 -34.15
CA ALA A 50 2.82 -20.91 -34.67
C ALA A 50 3.10 -20.89 -36.19
N ALA A 51 2.60 -19.88 -36.91
CA ALA A 51 2.73 -19.75 -38.35
C ALA A 51 4.00 -19.02 -38.82
N ASN A 52 4.72 -18.27 -37.96
CA ASN A 52 5.88 -17.48 -38.39
C ASN A 52 7.00 -17.42 -37.33
N PRO A 53 8.00 -18.33 -37.39
CA PRO A 53 9.04 -18.47 -36.37
C PRO A 53 10.18 -17.45 -36.47
N VAL A 54 10.14 -16.51 -37.44
CA VAL A 54 11.18 -15.47 -37.53
C VAL A 54 10.80 -14.34 -36.57
N PRO A 55 11.60 -14.06 -35.52
CA PRO A 55 11.36 -12.95 -34.61
C PRO A 55 11.50 -11.65 -35.39
N ASP A 56 10.38 -11.03 -35.71
CA ASP A 56 10.36 -9.66 -36.20
C ASP A 56 10.97 -8.77 -35.10
N PRO A 57 12.05 -8.01 -35.36
CA PRO A 57 12.62 -7.09 -34.37
C PRO A 57 11.58 -6.07 -33.86
N ALA A 58 10.51 -5.79 -34.62
CA ALA A 58 9.38 -4.99 -34.14
C ALA A 58 8.54 -5.69 -33.05
N ARG A 59 8.49 -7.03 -33.02
CA ARG A 59 7.85 -7.82 -31.94
C ARG A 59 8.70 -7.90 -30.68
N ALA A 60 9.98 -7.53 -30.75
CA ALA A 60 10.88 -7.49 -29.59
C ALA A 60 10.79 -6.17 -28.81
N GLN A 61 10.10 -5.15 -29.33
CA GLN A 61 9.96 -3.86 -28.66
C GLN A 61 8.98 -3.93 -27.49
N GLY A 62 9.35 -3.26 -26.41
CA GLY A 62 8.56 -3.13 -25.19
C GLY A 62 7.55 -2.02 -25.31
N THR A 63 6.64 -1.96 -24.35
CA THR A 63 5.62 -0.92 -24.30
C THR A 63 5.77 -0.15 -22.99
N LEU A 64 5.95 1.16 -23.10
CA LEU A 64 6.06 2.05 -21.95
C LEU A 64 4.74 2.79 -21.76
N VAL A 65 4.11 2.62 -20.60
CA VAL A 65 2.82 3.24 -20.28
C VAL A 65 2.95 4.15 -19.06
N PHE A 66 2.75 5.44 -19.27
CA PHE A 66 2.75 6.47 -18.26
C PHE A 66 1.32 6.77 -17.82
N VAL A 67 0.94 6.31 -16.63
CA VAL A 67 -0.36 6.54 -16.03
C VAL A 67 -0.28 7.75 -15.10
N SER A 68 -0.95 8.83 -15.45
CA SER A 68 -0.94 10.08 -14.68
C SER A 68 -2.32 10.45 -14.18
N GLY A 69 -2.41 11.08 -13.00
CA GLY A 69 -3.70 11.50 -12.45
C GLY A 69 -3.62 12.06 -11.04
N GLU A 70 -4.65 12.79 -10.62
CA GLU A 70 -4.76 13.34 -9.26
C GLU A 70 -4.78 12.22 -8.20
N PRO A 71 -4.41 12.52 -6.94
CA PRO A 71 -4.59 11.58 -5.84
C PRO A 71 -6.03 11.08 -5.75
N GLY A 72 -6.23 9.76 -5.72
CA GLY A 72 -7.56 9.16 -5.69
C GLY A 72 -8.26 9.02 -7.05
N SER A 73 -7.60 9.31 -8.17
CA SER A 73 -8.15 9.14 -9.52
C SER A 73 -8.22 7.68 -10.02
N GLY A 74 -7.80 6.70 -9.21
CA GLY A 74 -7.84 5.28 -9.59
C GLY A 74 -6.60 4.72 -10.29
N LYS A 75 -5.42 5.35 -10.20
CA LYS A 75 -4.16 4.84 -10.77
C LYS A 75 -3.80 3.43 -10.27
N THR A 76 -3.76 3.23 -8.95
CA THR A 76 -3.52 1.92 -8.32
C THR A 76 -4.58 0.89 -8.70
N HIS A 77 -5.82 1.32 -8.91
CA HIS A 77 -6.89 0.44 -9.39
C HIS A 77 -6.65 -0.01 -10.83
N LEU A 78 -6.18 0.89 -11.70
CA LEU A 78 -5.76 0.53 -13.06
C LEU A 78 -4.58 -0.46 -13.04
N ALA A 79 -3.57 -0.23 -12.20
CA ALA A 79 -2.45 -1.16 -12.01
C ALA A 79 -2.93 -2.57 -11.63
N ALA A 80 -3.83 -2.68 -10.64
CA ALA A 80 -4.41 -3.95 -10.24
C ALA A 80 -5.22 -4.62 -11.39
N ARG A 81 -5.93 -3.82 -12.19
CA ARG A 81 -6.70 -4.31 -13.34
C ARG A 81 -5.80 -4.85 -14.45
N LEU A 82 -4.67 -4.20 -14.72
CA LEU A 82 -3.65 -4.67 -15.66
C LEU A 82 -3.04 -6.01 -15.21
N ILE A 83 -2.67 -6.13 -13.93
CA ILE A 83 -2.17 -7.39 -13.35
C ILE A 83 -3.19 -8.52 -13.54
N ARG A 84 -4.47 -8.25 -13.25
CA ARG A 84 -5.51 -9.25 -13.40
C ARG A 84 -5.70 -9.65 -14.86
N ARG A 85 -5.77 -8.69 -15.78
CA ARG A 85 -5.90 -8.95 -17.21
C ARG A 85 -4.74 -9.77 -17.75
N PHE A 86 -3.51 -9.44 -17.33
CA PHE A 86 -2.32 -10.20 -17.69
C PHE A 86 -2.43 -11.66 -17.21
N ARG A 87 -2.84 -11.89 -15.96
CA ARG A 87 -3.04 -13.25 -15.42
C ARG A 87 -4.17 -14.01 -16.10
N GLU A 88 -5.28 -13.33 -16.43
CA GLU A 88 -6.38 -13.90 -17.20
C GLU A 88 -5.89 -14.40 -18.57
N ALA A 89 -5.12 -13.58 -19.29
CA ALA A 89 -4.52 -13.96 -20.57
C ALA A 89 -3.51 -15.11 -20.44
N ALA A 90 -2.65 -15.08 -19.42
CA ALA A 90 -1.70 -16.14 -19.11
C ALA A 90 -2.39 -17.47 -18.76
N GLY A 91 -3.46 -17.42 -17.98
CA GLY A 91 -4.24 -18.59 -17.57
C GLY A 91 -4.99 -19.25 -18.73
N SER A 92 -5.56 -18.46 -19.64
CA SER A 92 -6.19 -18.95 -20.86
C SER A 92 -5.19 -19.67 -21.77
N ALA A 93 -3.97 -19.13 -21.91
CA ALA A 93 -2.89 -19.79 -22.66
C ALA A 93 -2.42 -21.09 -21.98
N GLY A 94 -2.25 -21.09 -20.66
CA GLY A 94 -1.83 -22.27 -19.89
C GLY A 94 -2.85 -23.41 -19.86
N SER A 95 -4.15 -23.10 -19.93
CA SER A 95 -5.21 -24.12 -20.00
C SER A 95 -5.20 -24.88 -21.33
N ALA A 96 -4.89 -24.21 -22.44
CA ALA A 96 -4.81 -24.85 -23.76
C ALA A 96 -3.63 -25.84 -23.86
N VAL A 97 -2.51 -25.55 -23.20
CA VAL A 97 -1.34 -26.44 -23.10
C VAL A 97 -1.65 -27.69 -22.28
N ARG A 98 -2.46 -27.58 -21.22
CA ARG A 98 -2.85 -28.74 -20.38
C ARG A 98 -3.84 -29.69 -21.08
N SER A 99 -4.58 -29.23 -22.08
CA SER A 99 -5.48 -30.07 -22.90
C SER A 99 -4.78 -30.92 -23.96
N GLY A 100 -3.44 -30.85 -24.07
CA GLY A 100 -2.65 -31.74 -24.95
C GLY A 100 -2.68 -31.37 -26.44
N GLU A 101 -3.28 -30.23 -26.81
CA GLU A 101 -3.36 -29.75 -28.21
C GLU A 101 -2.27 -28.74 -28.60
N ALA A 102 -1.55 -28.14 -27.64
CA ALA A 102 -0.45 -27.22 -27.92
C ALA A 102 0.91 -27.87 -27.67
N THR A 103 1.82 -27.77 -28.65
CA THR A 103 3.23 -28.13 -28.54
C THR A 103 3.89 -27.39 -27.37
N ALA A 104 4.78 -28.09 -26.66
CA ALA A 104 5.43 -27.69 -25.39
C ALA A 104 6.38 -26.47 -25.47
N THR A 105 6.22 -25.60 -26.46
CA THR A 105 7.12 -24.49 -26.79
C THR A 105 6.66 -23.13 -26.26
N ALA A 106 5.57 -23.07 -25.50
CA ALA A 106 5.12 -21.81 -24.89
C ALA A 106 6.07 -21.40 -23.75
N ALA A 107 6.78 -20.28 -23.95
CA ALA A 107 7.63 -19.71 -22.92
C ALA A 107 6.83 -19.46 -21.63
N PRO A 108 7.42 -19.67 -20.44
CA PRO A 108 6.72 -19.44 -19.18
C PRO A 108 6.30 -17.98 -19.08
N VAL A 109 4.99 -17.76 -18.88
CA VAL A 109 4.47 -16.43 -18.55
C VAL A 109 4.80 -16.15 -17.09
N LEU A 110 5.67 -15.17 -16.85
CA LEU A 110 6.05 -14.75 -15.51
C LEU A 110 4.92 -13.91 -14.90
N ASP A 111 4.66 -14.09 -13.61
CA ASP A 111 3.74 -13.21 -12.90
C ASP A 111 4.20 -11.74 -13.01
N PRO A 112 3.27 -10.78 -13.21
CA PRO A 112 3.63 -9.38 -13.33
C PRO A 112 4.15 -8.86 -11.99
N ASP A 113 5.23 -8.07 -12.04
CA ASP A 113 5.80 -7.43 -10.86
C ASP A 113 5.10 -6.12 -10.56
N TYR A 114 4.64 -5.94 -9.32
CA TYR A 114 4.02 -4.71 -8.83
C TYR A 114 4.84 -4.15 -7.67
N ILE A 115 5.37 -2.95 -7.85
CA ILE A 115 6.26 -2.29 -6.90
C ILE A 115 5.67 -0.92 -6.55
N PRO A 116 5.10 -0.75 -5.35
CA PRO A 116 4.70 0.56 -4.87
C PRO A 116 5.93 1.33 -4.37
N ALA A 117 6.17 2.53 -4.88
CA ALA A 117 7.12 3.45 -4.28
C ALA A 117 6.52 3.98 -2.97
N ARG A 118 7.12 3.60 -1.84
CA ARG A 118 6.62 3.94 -0.50
C ARG A 118 7.43 5.02 0.21
N GLU A 119 8.69 5.20 -0.18
CA GLU A 119 9.66 6.07 0.48
C GLU A 119 10.41 6.91 -0.55
N SER A 120 10.93 8.06 -0.12
CA SER A 120 11.67 9.06 -0.91
C SER A 120 13.06 8.59 -1.35
N SER A 121 13.14 7.37 -1.89
CA SER A 121 14.36 6.84 -2.48
C SER A 121 14.10 5.73 -3.51
N PHE A 122 14.83 5.76 -4.62
CA PHE A 122 14.83 4.68 -5.61
C PHE A 122 15.49 3.39 -5.11
N THR A 123 16.40 3.48 -4.13
CA THR A 123 16.98 2.29 -3.48
C THR A 123 15.88 1.44 -2.85
N ARG A 124 14.85 2.07 -2.26
CA ARG A 124 13.71 1.35 -1.67
C ARG A 124 12.82 0.68 -2.69
N LEU A 125 12.70 1.26 -3.88
CA LEU A 125 12.00 0.63 -4.99
C LEU A 125 12.74 -0.63 -5.43
N TYR A 126 14.08 -0.57 -5.50
CA TYR A 126 14.92 -1.74 -5.75
C TYR A 126 14.85 -2.79 -4.63
N ASP A 127 14.90 -2.40 -3.36
CA ASP A 127 14.72 -3.31 -2.22
C ASP A 127 13.36 -4.03 -2.31
N SER A 128 12.30 -3.27 -2.61
CA SER A 128 10.95 -3.82 -2.77
C SER A 128 10.84 -4.80 -3.95
N PHE A 129 11.66 -4.65 -4.99
CA PHE A 129 11.79 -5.65 -6.05
C PHE A 129 12.43 -6.93 -5.50
N LEU A 130 13.57 -6.82 -4.83
CA LEU A 130 14.29 -7.97 -4.28
C LEU A 130 13.47 -8.74 -3.24
N GLU A 131 12.73 -8.05 -2.37
CA GLU A 131 11.86 -8.69 -1.37
C GLU A 131 10.76 -9.56 -1.99
N ARG A 132 10.35 -9.26 -3.23
CA ARG A 132 9.37 -10.06 -3.97
C ARG A 132 9.98 -11.26 -4.68
N HIS A 133 11.30 -11.24 -4.91
CA HIS A 133 12.02 -12.27 -5.62
C HIS A 133 12.93 -13.03 -4.65
N ASP A 134 12.44 -14.19 -4.20
CA ASP A 134 13.28 -15.11 -3.44
C ASP A 134 14.42 -15.67 -4.31
N GLN A 135 15.37 -16.36 -3.65
CA GLN A 135 16.48 -17.05 -4.31
C GLN A 135 16.00 -17.91 -5.50
N ARG A 136 14.88 -18.63 -5.32
CA ARG A 136 14.34 -19.54 -6.33
C ARG A 136 13.86 -18.80 -7.56
N SER A 137 13.28 -17.62 -7.38
CA SER A 137 12.79 -16.78 -8.47
C SER A 137 13.94 -16.21 -9.29
N LEU A 138 15.00 -15.70 -8.66
CA LEU A 138 16.20 -15.26 -9.37
C LEU A 138 16.91 -16.41 -10.10
N LEU A 139 17.06 -17.56 -9.44
CA LEU A 139 17.64 -18.76 -10.06
C LEU A 139 16.79 -19.27 -11.23
N ARG A 140 15.46 -19.09 -11.21
CA ARG A 140 14.60 -19.45 -12.33
C ARG A 140 14.98 -18.69 -13.60
N PHE A 141 15.28 -17.40 -13.50
CA PHE A 141 15.73 -16.61 -14.64
C PHE A 141 17.10 -17.07 -15.16
N VAL A 142 18.03 -17.36 -14.24
CA VAL A 142 19.36 -17.89 -14.58
C VAL A 142 19.24 -19.26 -15.26
N ARG A 143 18.44 -20.16 -14.70
CA ARG A 143 18.21 -21.50 -15.22
C ARG A 143 17.55 -21.49 -16.57
N HIS A 144 16.65 -20.55 -16.85
CA HIS A 144 16.10 -20.40 -18.18
C HIS A 144 17.20 -20.21 -19.24
N HIS A 145 18.15 -19.30 -18.99
CA HIS A 145 19.28 -19.09 -19.89
C HIS A 145 20.23 -20.30 -19.95
N TYR A 146 20.46 -20.96 -18.82
CA TYR A 146 21.30 -22.16 -18.79
C TYR A 146 20.66 -23.33 -19.55
N SER A 147 19.36 -23.55 -19.37
CA SER A 147 18.55 -24.52 -20.11
C SER A 147 18.60 -24.27 -21.61
N ALA A 148 18.54 -23.02 -22.06
CA ALA A 148 18.67 -22.71 -23.48
C ALA A 148 20.03 -23.14 -24.05
N ILE A 149 21.13 -22.85 -23.34
CA ILE A 149 22.50 -23.26 -23.73
C ILE A 149 22.60 -24.79 -23.80
N VAL A 150 22.14 -25.49 -22.76
CA VAL A 150 22.17 -26.96 -22.71
C VAL A 150 21.29 -27.57 -23.80
N ALA A 151 20.12 -27.00 -24.06
CA ALA A 151 19.22 -27.43 -25.12
C ALA A 151 19.86 -27.29 -26.51
N ASP A 152 20.54 -26.17 -26.78
CA ASP A 152 21.22 -25.94 -28.06
C ASP A 152 22.43 -26.88 -28.25
N ALA A 153 23.14 -27.20 -27.15
CA ALA A 153 24.19 -28.21 -27.16
C ALA A 153 23.66 -29.63 -27.44
N LEU A 154 22.52 -30.00 -26.81
CA LEU A 154 21.86 -31.29 -27.07
C LEU A 154 21.32 -31.37 -28.51
N ALA A 155 20.76 -30.28 -29.04
CA ALA A 155 20.33 -30.18 -30.43
C ALA A 155 21.51 -30.42 -31.38
N SER A 156 22.65 -29.77 -31.13
CA SER A 156 23.87 -29.92 -31.92
C SER A 156 24.45 -31.33 -31.85
N ALA A 157 24.25 -32.03 -30.73
CA ALA A 157 24.64 -33.43 -30.56
C ALA A 157 23.62 -34.44 -31.15
N GLY A 158 22.51 -33.97 -31.74
CA GLY A 158 21.53 -34.82 -32.43
C GLY A 158 20.53 -35.52 -31.50
N PHE A 159 20.29 -34.99 -30.30
CA PHE A 159 19.27 -35.53 -29.40
C PHE A 159 17.84 -35.31 -29.95
N PRO A 160 16.87 -36.19 -29.60
CA PRO A 160 15.48 -36.01 -30.00
C PRO A 160 14.87 -34.69 -29.49
N GLU A 161 14.01 -34.07 -30.31
CA GLU A 161 13.33 -32.80 -30.01
C GLU A 161 12.57 -32.82 -28.68
N GLN A 162 11.95 -33.95 -28.33
CA GLN A 162 11.26 -34.13 -27.04
C GLN A 162 12.17 -33.96 -25.82
N VAL A 163 13.46 -34.34 -25.94
CA VAL A 163 14.44 -34.16 -24.86
C VAL A 163 14.85 -32.69 -24.79
N ILE A 164 15.07 -32.06 -25.94
CA ILE A 164 15.42 -30.63 -26.05
C ILE A 164 14.31 -29.76 -25.45
N ASP A 165 13.06 -30.04 -25.81
CA ASP A 165 11.88 -29.34 -25.29
C ASP A 165 11.74 -29.53 -23.77
N ARG A 166 12.01 -30.73 -23.27
CA ARG A 166 11.99 -31.01 -21.83
C ARG A 166 13.06 -30.20 -21.07
N VAL A 167 14.24 -29.99 -21.66
CA VAL A 167 15.29 -29.14 -21.06
C VAL A 167 14.93 -27.66 -21.13
N ARG A 168 14.23 -27.22 -22.18
CA ARG A 168 13.72 -25.83 -22.30
C ARG A 168 12.55 -25.54 -21.34
N GLY A 169 11.96 -26.58 -20.75
CA GLY A 169 10.86 -26.45 -19.80
C GLY A 169 11.22 -25.60 -18.57
N PRO A 170 10.24 -24.89 -17.98
CA PRO A 170 10.47 -23.96 -16.87
C PRO A 170 11.00 -24.60 -15.58
N ASP A 171 10.74 -25.89 -15.39
CA ASP A 171 11.16 -26.67 -14.21
C ASP A 171 12.39 -27.56 -14.48
N ALA A 172 13.08 -27.36 -15.62
CA ALA A 172 14.26 -28.14 -15.96
C ALA A 172 15.43 -27.83 -15.00
N ASP A 173 16.16 -28.88 -14.62
CA ASP A 173 17.46 -28.78 -13.96
C ASP A 173 18.58 -28.98 -15.01
N PRO A 174 19.06 -27.90 -15.65
CA PRO A 174 20.11 -27.99 -16.67
C PRO A 174 21.41 -28.58 -16.12
N GLY A 175 21.78 -28.27 -14.87
CA GLY A 175 22.96 -28.84 -14.23
C GLY A 175 22.83 -30.36 -14.01
N GLY A 176 21.65 -30.82 -13.62
CA GLY A 176 21.33 -32.25 -13.55
C GLY A 176 21.49 -32.96 -14.90
N VAL A 177 20.99 -32.34 -15.98
CA VAL A 177 21.10 -32.86 -17.35
C VAL A 177 22.55 -32.97 -17.79
N VAL A 178 23.34 -31.91 -17.60
CA VAL A 178 24.78 -31.89 -17.91
C VAL A 178 25.53 -33.01 -17.19
N ARG A 179 25.24 -33.23 -15.90
CA ARG A 179 25.84 -34.33 -15.10
C ARG A 179 25.42 -35.71 -15.60
N ILE A 180 24.14 -35.91 -15.92
CA ILE A 180 23.61 -37.20 -16.40
C ILE A 180 24.26 -37.60 -17.73
N PHE A 181 24.45 -36.64 -18.64
CA PHE A 181 25.06 -36.88 -19.94
C PHE A 181 26.59 -36.72 -19.95
N ASN A 182 27.22 -36.50 -18.79
CA ASN A 182 28.66 -36.30 -18.62
C ASN A 182 29.24 -35.24 -19.58
N MET A 183 28.50 -34.14 -19.75
CA MET A 183 28.87 -33.03 -20.61
C MET A 183 29.80 -32.06 -19.85
N PRO A 184 30.65 -31.26 -20.53
CA PRO A 184 31.64 -30.42 -19.86
C PRO A 184 31.00 -29.18 -19.19
N GLU A 185 30.53 -29.34 -17.94
CA GLU A 185 29.83 -28.31 -17.16
C GLU A 185 30.59 -26.97 -17.10
N SER A 186 31.91 -27.00 -16.95
CA SER A 186 32.74 -25.79 -16.91
C SER A 186 32.64 -24.95 -18.18
N SER A 187 32.44 -25.56 -19.35
CA SER A 187 32.32 -24.84 -20.62
C SER A 187 30.96 -24.11 -20.69
N TYR A 188 29.89 -24.77 -20.26
CA TYR A 188 28.56 -24.15 -20.25
C TYR A 188 28.39 -23.08 -19.19
N LEU A 189 29.06 -23.20 -18.04
CA LEU A 189 29.03 -22.13 -17.03
C LEU A 189 29.76 -20.87 -17.50
N VAL A 190 30.83 -21.00 -18.31
CA VAL A 190 31.49 -19.85 -18.96
C VAL A 190 30.55 -19.22 -19.99
N GLU A 191 29.93 -20.03 -20.84
CA GLU A 191 28.95 -19.55 -21.82
C GLU A 191 27.73 -18.90 -21.15
N LEU A 192 27.26 -19.45 -20.03
CA LEU A 192 26.19 -18.88 -19.23
C LEU A 192 26.59 -17.52 -18.67
N ARG A 193 27.79 -17.39 -18.10
CA ARG A 193 28.27 -16.10 -17.60
C ARG A 193 28.34 -15.06 -18.72
N ASP A 194 28.88 -15.44 -19.88
CA ASP A 194 29.02 -14.52 -21.02
C ASP A 194 27.64 -14.10 -21.56
N ARG A 195 26.69 -15.04 -21.64
CA ARG A 195 25.29 -14.77 -22.01
C ARG A 195 24.59 -13.88 -20.99
N LEU A 196 24.74 -14.16 -19.70
CA LEU A 196 24.16 -13.34 -18.63
C LEU A 196 24.75 -11.94 -18.66
N SER A 197 26.08 -11.79 -18.84
CA SER A 197 26.73 -10.49 -18.98
C SER A 197 26.20 -9.69 -20.16
N ALA A 198 25.98 -10.35 -21.31
CA ALA A 198 25.40 -9.72 -22.49
C ALA A 198 23.94 -9.26 -22.25
N VAL A 199 23.13 -10.04 -21.54
CA VAL A 199 21.73 -9.70 -21.22
C VAL A 199 21.65 -8.63 -20.15
N THR A 200 22.41 -8.75 -19.07
CA THR A 200 22.38 -7.82 -17.93
C THR A 200 23.22 -6.58 -18.15
N GLY A 201 24.10 -6.55 -19.14
CA GLY A 201 25.10 -5.48 -19.33
C GLY A 201 26.07 -5.32 -18.16
N ARG A 202 26.19 -6.35 -17.30
CA ARG A 202 26.91 -6.30 -16.03
C ARG A 202 27.63 -7.61 -15.74
N GLU A 203 28.96 -7.58 -15.85
CA GLU A 203 29.83 -8.74 -15.58
C GLU A 203 29.79 -9.18 -14.11
N ASP A 204 29.73 -8.22 -13.18
CA ASP A 204 29.67 -8.46 -11.74
C ASP A 204 28.41 -9.24 -11.34
N LEU A 205 27.25 -8.80 -11.83
CA LEU A 205 25.97 -9.50 -11.63
C LEU A 205 25.97 -10.88 -12.28
N ALA A 206 26.47 -11.00 -13.52
CA ALA A 206 26.55 -12.28 -14.21
C ALA A 206 27.40 -13.30 -13.43
N GLY A 207 28.57 -12.88 -12.94
CA GLY A 207 29.42 -13.70 -12.08
C GLY A 207 28.70 -14.15 -10.81
N ALA A 208 28.06 -13.22 -10.10
CA ALA A 208 27.31 -13.51 -8.87
C ALA A 208 26.19 -14.54 -9.10
N LEU A 209 25.43 -14.39 -10.19
CA LEU A 209 24.32 -15.29 -10.53
C LEU A 209 24.80 -16.70 -10.91
N VAL A 210 25.94 -16.82 -11.61
CA VAL A 210 26.55 -18.13 -11.91
C VAL A 210 27.08 -18.80 -10.64
N LEU A 211 27.66 -18.04 -9.72
CA LEU A 211 28.08 -18.57 -8.41
C LEU A 211 26.88 -19.09 -7.62
N MET A 212 25.77 -18.33 -7.61
CA MET A 212 24.54 -18.73 -6.93
C MET A 212 23.96 -20.04 -7.50
N GLU A 213 24.04 -20.28 -8.80
CA GLU A 213 23.55 -21.52 -9.44
C GLU A 213 24.52 -22.70 -9.25
N SER A 214 25.83 -22.46 -9.35
CA SER A 214 26.84 -23.53 -9.27
C SER A 214 27.21 -23.92 -7.84
N ARG A 215 27.09 -23.00 -6.88
CA ARG A 215 27.46 -23.17 -5.46
C ARG A 215 26.33 -22.68 -4.56
N PRO A 216 25.36 -23.56 -4.21
CA PRO A 216 24.20 -23.19 -3.39
C PRO A 216 24.57 -22.52 -2.05
N GLU A 217 25.72 -22.85 -1.47
CA GLU A 217 26.25 -22.26 -0.25
C GLU A 217 26.62 -20.77 -0.39
N LEU A 218 26.81 -20.27 -1.61
CA LEU A 218 27.10 -18.86 -1.88
C LEU A 218 25.84 -18.04 -2.18
N ALA A 219 24.66 -18.66 -2.18
CA ALA A 219 23.43 -17.96 -2.50
C ALA A 219 23.09 -16.86 -1.49
N GLU A 220 23.24 -17.12 -0.19
CA GLU A 220 23.00 -16.12 0.85
C GLU A 220 23.97 -14.92 0.75
N PRO A 221 25.31 -15.12 0.63
CA PRO A 221 26.23 -14.03 0.32
C PRO A 221 25.86 -13.19 -0.91
N VAL A 222 25.44 -13.83 -2.01
CA VAL A 222 25.00 -13.14 -3.23
C VAL A 222 23.75 -12.30 -2.97
N LEU A 223 22.75 -12.85 -2.28
CA LEU A 223 21.52 -12.12 -1.94
C LEU A 223 21.79 -10.95 -1.00
N LYS A 224 22.70 -11.13 -0.03
CA LYS A 224 23.14 -10.07 0.88
C LYS A 224 23.83 -8.93 0.12
N TRP A 225 24.69 -9.25 -0.86
CA TRP A 225 25.31 -8.25 -1.74
C TRP A 225 24.29 -7.54 -2.64
N LEU A 226 23.34 -8.29 -3.22
CA LEU A 226 22.23 -7.70 -3.98
C LEU A 226 21.40 -6.75 -3.09
N GLY A 227 21.23 -7.06 -1.80
CA GLY A 227 20.62 -6.16 -0.82
C GLY A 227 21.47 -4.93 -0.43
N GLY A 228 22.58 -4.67 -1.12
CA GLY A 228 23.43 -3.49 -0.91
C GLY A 228 24.53 -3.65 0.13
N ALA A 229 24.74 -4.83 0.70
CA ALA A 229 25.86 -5.07 1.60
C ALA A 229 27.21 -5.11 0.85
N ASP A 230 28.30 -4.92 1.59
CA ASP A 230 29.64 -5.16 1.07
C ASP A 230 29.79 -6.63 0.62
N PRO A 231 30.47 -6.88 -0.52
CA PRO A 231 30.71 -8.24 -0.98
C PRO A 231 31.59 -8.99 0.01
N ASP A 232 31.16 -10.20 0.40
CA ASP A 232 31.96 -11.11 1.21
C ASP A 232 33.16 -11.65 0.40
N GLU A 233 34.17 -12.21 1.10
CA GLU A 233 35.45 -12.62 0.46
C GLU A 233 35.29 -13.53 -0.78
N PRO A 234 34.39 -14.54 -0.80
CA PRO A 234 34.18 -15.38 -1.98
C PRO A 234 33.69 -14.60 -3.22
N LEU A 235 32.98 -13.48 -3.03
CA LEU A 235 32.52 -12.62 -4.12
C LEU A 235 33.65 -11.71 -4.61
N ARG A 236 34.50 -11.22 -3.69
CA ARG A 236 35.67 -10.40 -4.03
C ARG A 236 36.70 -11.18 -4.85
N GLU A 237 36.94 -12.44 -4.51
CA GLU A 237 37.78 -13.36 -5.28
C GLU A 237 37.29 -13.54 -6.72
N GLN A 238 36.00 -13.28 -6.97
CA GLN A 238 35.34 -13.38 -8.26
C GLN A 238 35.18 -12.02 -8.96
N GLY A 239 35.83 -10.97 -8.45
CA GLY A 239 35.86 -9.63 -9.07
C GLY A 239 34.74 -8.70 -8.62
N ILE A 240 33.85 -9.13 -7.73
CA ILE A 240 32.77 -8.30 -7.20
C ILE A 240 33.32 -7.49 -6.03
N THR A 241 33.67 -6.23 -6.30
CA THR A 241 34.46 -5.38 -5.37
C THR A 241 33.69 -4.25 -4.72
N ALA A 242 32.48 -3.93 -5.21
CA ALA A 242 31.70 -2.79 -4.76
C ALA A 242 30.29 -3.20 -4.31
N ALA A 243 29.80 -2.54 -3.27
CA ALA A 243 28.41 -2.60 -2.84
C ALA A 243 27.50 -1.76 -3.75
N ILE A 244 26.20 -2.05 -3.72
CA ILE A 244 25.16 -1.22 -4.35
C ILE A 244 24.81 -0.10 -3.37
N ALA A 245 25.61 0.96 -3.36
CA ALA A 245 25.60 1.95 -2.29
C ALA A 245 24.74 3.20 -2.55
N ASP A 246 24.34 3.46 -3.81
CA ASP A 246 23.59 4.66 -4.19
C ASP A 246 22.40 4.36 -5.11
N GLU A 247 21.52 5.36 -5.27
CA GLU A 247 20.28 5.23 -6.03
C GLU A 247 20.50 4.92 -7.51
N ALA A 248 21.56 5.49 -8.11
CA ALA A 248 21.90 5.25 -9.50
C ALA A 248 22.35 3.80 -9.72
N ALA A 249 23.17 3.27 -8.80
CA ALA A 249 23.59 1.87 -8.80
C ALA A 249 22.40 0.91 -8.58
N ALA A 250 21.47 1.26 -7.68
CA ALA A 250 20.27 0.48 -7.43
C ALA A 250 19.34 0.43 -8.66
N LEU A 251 19.09 1.57 -9.32
CA LEU A 251 18.32 1.62 -10.57
C LEU A 251 19.01 0.87 -11.71
N GLY A 252 20.33 1.00 -11.82
CA GLY A 252 21.11 0.23 -12.79
C GLY A 252 21.02 -1.28 -12.54
N MET A 253 21.01 -1.71 -11.28
CA MET A 253 20.82 -3.11 -10.91
C MET A 253 19.40 -3.60 -11.18
N LEU A 254 18.37 -2.79 -10.88
CA LEU A 254 16.99 -3.07 -11.23
C LEU A 254 16.83 -3.28 -12.75
N GLY A 255 17.39 -2.38 -13.56
CA GLY A 255 17.37 -2.54 -15.02
C GLY A 255 18.02 -3.82 -15.50
N ALA A 256 19.15 -4.20 -14.90
CA ALA A 256 19.83 -5.45 -15.21
C ALA A 256 18.98 -6.69 -14.88
N LEU A 257 18.30 -6.69 -13.73
CA LEU A 257 17.41 -7.79 -13.32
C LEU A 257 16.13 -7.84 -14.17
N VAL A 258 15.59 -6.69 -14.57
CA VAL A 258 14.44 -6.60 -15.49
C VAL A 258 14.80 -7.17 -16.86
N ARG A 259 15.99 -6.87 -17.40
CA ARG A 259 16.47 -7.48 -18.64
C ARG A 259 16.63 -8.99 -18.52
N LEU A 260 17.16 -9.45 -17.38
CA LEU A 260 17.29 -10.87 -17.09
C LEU A 260 15.92 -11.57 -17.08
N ALA A 261 14.91 -10.99 -16.42
CA ALA A 261 13.56 -11.53 -16.40
C ALA A 261 12.91 -11.54 -17.80
N ALA A 262 13.12 -10.47 -18.58
CA ALA A 262 12.57 -10.34 -19.93
C ALA A 262 13.29 -11.21 -20.97
N GLY A 263 14.54 -11.59 -20.71
CA GLY A 263 15.37 -12.45 -21.57
C GLY A 263 14.82 -13.87 -21.77
N GLY A 264 13.79 -14.25 -21.01
CA GLY A 264 13.15 -15.56 -21.05
C GLY A 264 12.23 -15.84 -22.26
N GLY A 265 12.10 -14.88 -23.18
CA GLY A 265 11.27 -14.99 -24.38
C GLY A 265 9.76 -14.85 -24.15
N GLY A 266 9.28 -15.05 -22.91
CA GLY A 266 7.89 -14.80 -22.52
C GLY A 266 7.58 -13.32 -22.30
N PRO A 267 6.28 -12.94 -22.26
CA PRO A 267 5.89 -11.59 -21.89
C PRO A 267 6.24 -11.33 -20.42
N TYR A 268 6.94 -10.24 -20.16
CA TYR A 268 7.24 -9.74 -18.82
C TYR A 268 6.62 -8.37 -18.60
N THR A 269 6.02 -8.17 -17.42
CA THR A 269 5.30 -6.94 -17.06
C THR A 269 5.82 -6.42 -15.73
N LEU A 270 6.19 -5.14 -15.70
CA LEU A 270 6.62 -4.43 -14.50
C LEU A 270 5.73 -3.20 -14.29
N ILE A 271 5.16 -3.07 -13.10
CA ILE A 271 4.33 -1.94 -12.70
C ILE A 271 4.97 -1.24 -11.52
N LEU A 272 5.35 0.01 -11.72
CA LEU A 272 5.87 0.90 -10.70
C LEU A 272 4.76 1.88 -10.31
N ASP A 273 4.20 1.73 -9.10
CA ASP A 273 3.14 2.62 -8.60
C ASP A 273 3.70 3.73 -7.71
N ASP A 274 2.98 4.85 -7.65
CA ASP A 274 3.29 5.97 -6.76
C ASP A 274 4.71 6.57 -6.94
N LEU A 275 5.26 6.57 -8.17
CA LEU A 275 6.66 6.95 -8.42
C LEU A 275 7.03 8.37 -7.95
N GLU A 276 6.07 9.29 -7.83
CA GLU A 276 6.30 10.61 -7.23
C GLU A 276 6.85 10.53 -5.80
N LYS A 277 6.60 9.42 -5.09
CA LYS A 277 7.10 9.19 -3.73
C LYS A 277 8.53 8.70 -3.69
N ALA A 278 9.08 8.18 -4.79
CA ALA A 278 10.48 7.76 -4.86
C ALA A 278 11.46 8.95 -4.95
N LEU A 279 10.95 10.15 -5.27
CA LEU A 279 11.77 11.35 -5.34
C LEU A 279 12.14 11.87 -3.94
N PRO A 280 13.34 12.44 -3.77
CA PRO A 280 13.73 13.10 -2.53
C PRO A 280 12.78 14.26 -2.21
N ASP A 281 12.41 14.41 -0.92
CA ASP A 281 11.50 15.47 -0.43
C ASP A 281 12.06 16.89 -0.64
N THR A 282 13.38 17.00 -0.84
CA THR A 282 14.11 18.27 -0.98
C THR A 282 15.03 18.24 -2.21
N GLY A 283 14.59 18.88 -3.30
CA GLY A 283 15.42 19.14 -4.49
C GLY A 283 15.11 18.27 -5.71
N ALA A 284 15.78 18.56 -6.82
CA ALA A 284 15.77 17.68 -7.98
C ALA A 284 16.63 16.43 -7.69
N PRO A 285 16.26 15.26 -8.24
CA PRO A 285 17.11 14.07 -8.15
C PRO A 285 18.49 14.35 -8.74
N ASP A 286 19.51 13.65 -8.21
CA ASP A 286 20.87 13.72 -8.74
C ASP A 286 20.87 13.35 -10.24
N PRO A 287 21.62 14.07 -11.11
CA PRO A 287 21.66 13.77 -12.53
C PRO A 287 22.01 12.31 -12.86
N ARG A 288 22.84 11.64 -12.05
CA ARG A 288 23.17 10.21 -12.29
C ARG A 288 21.97 9.31 -12.04
N THR A 289 21.14 9.65 -11.05
CA THR A 289 19.89 8.94 -10.79
C THR A 289 18.90 9.15 -11.93
N THR A 290 18.77 10.37 -12.44
CA THR A 290 17.94 10.66 -13.62
C THR A 290 18.42 9.91 -14.85
N ASP A 291 19.73 9.88 -15.12
CA ASP A 291 20.32 9.13 -16.22
C ASP A 291 20.09 7.62 -16.05
N ALA A 292 20.27 7.07 -14.84
CA ALA A 292 20.05 5.66 -14.55
C ALA A 292 18.58 5.27 -14.73
N PHE A 293 17.64 6.14 -14.31
CA PHE A 293 16.22 5.96 -14.55
C PHE A 293 15.90 6.01 -16.06
N GLY A 294 16.48 6.97 -16.80
CA GLY A 294 16.36 7.04 -18.26
C GLY A 294 16.81 5.75 -18.95
N ARG A 295 17.96 5.19 -18.53
CA ARG A 295 18.46 3.90 -19.04
C ARG A 295 17.53 2.74 -18.71
N LEU A 296 16.97 2.68 -17.50
CA LEU A 296 15.96 1.67 -17.16
C LEU A 296 14.77 1.70 -18.14
N LEU A 297 14.32 2.88 -18.56
CA LEU A 297 13.25 3.02 -19.56
C LEU A 297 13.68 2.56 -20.95
N ASP A 298 14.90 2.90 -21.37
CA ASP A 298 15.49 2.42 -22.62
C ASP A 298 15.58 0.89 -22.64
N ASP A 299 16.09 0.32 -21.56
CA ASP A 299 16.29 -1.11 -21.41
C ASP A 299 14.94 -1.84 -21.40
N ALA A 300 13.93 -1.32 -20.70
CA ALA A 300 12.58 -1.89 -20.73
C ALA A 300 12.00 -1.91 -22.15
N GLY A 301 12.15 -0.81 -22.90
CA GLY A 301 11.70 -0.71 -24.29
C GLY A 301 12.48 -1.63 -25.24
N ALA A 302 13.81 -1.73 -25.09
CA ALA A 302 14.66 -2.54 -25.98
C ALA A 302 14.53 -4.05 -25.74
N HIS A 303 14.22 -4.46 -24.52
CA HIS A 303 14.10 -5.87 -24.12
C HIS A 303 12.66 -6.36 -24.05
N GLY A 304 11.73 -5.58 -24.59
CA GLY A 304 10.36 -6.02 -24.80
C GLY A 304 9.55 -6.14 -23.51
N VAL A 305 9.81 -5.29 -22.53
CA VAL A 305 9.07 -5.25 -21.26
C VAL A 305 7.81 -4.40 -21.40
N PHE A 306 6.71 -4.83 -20.79
CA PHE A 306 5.55 -3.97 -20.57
C PHE A 306 5.74 -3.22 -19.25
N LEU A 307 6.24 -1.99 -19.33
CA LEU A 307 6.53 -1.16 -18.16
C LEU A 307 5.42 -0.12 -17.96
N VAL A 308 4.72 -0.24 -16.84
CA VAL A 308 3.68 0.71 -16.41
C VAL A 308 4.23 1.54 -15.27
N MET A 309 4.12 2.86 -15.41
CA MET A 309 4.55 3.81 -14.41
C MET A 309 3.37 4.67 -14.00
N CYS A 310 2.93 4.55 -12.76
CA CYS A 310 1.87 5.37 -12.20
C CYS A 310 2.48 6.50 -11.39
N GLY A 311 2.01 7.72 -11.63
CA GLY A 311 2.35 8.83 -10.77
C GLY A 311 1.65 10.14 -11.09
N LEU A 312 2.19 11.26 -10.58
CA LEU A 312 1.64 12.58 -10.86
C LEU A 312 2.04 13.07 -12.28
N PRO A 313 1.17 13.84 -12.98
CA PRO A 313 1.49 14.39 -14.30
C PRO A 313 2.84 15.14 -14.37
N GLU A 314 3.19 15.85 -13.30
CA GLU A 314 4.41 16.67 -13.22
C GLU A 314 5.67 15.88 -12.89
N PHE A 315 5.52 14.66 -12.38
CA PHE A 315 6.64 13.73 -12.32
C PHE A 315 7.12 13.44 -13.74
N PHE A 316 6.18 13.08 -14.62
CA PHE A 316 6.50 12.72 -16.00
C PHE A 316 6.94 13.90 -16.87
N SER A 317 6.48 15.12 -16.61
CA SER A 317 6.93 16.28 -17.41
C SER A 317 8.43 16.56 -17.28
N GLY A 318 9.06 16.15 -16.17
CA GLY A 318 10.51 16.25 -15.97
C GLY A 318 11.31 15.23 -16.77
N PHE A 319 10.82 14.00 -16.90
CA PHE A 319 11.51 12.89 -17.59
C PHE A 319 11.12 12.76 -19.07
N ALA A 320 9.95 13.28 -19.45
CA ALA A 320 9.38 13.16 -20.78
C ALA A 320 10.22 13.80 -21.89
N ARG A 321 10.90 14.92 -21.61
CA ARG A 321 11.69 15.63 -22.64
C ARG A 321 12.91 14.86 -23.13
N GLU A 322 13.43 13.95 -22.31
CA GLU A 322 14.61 13.14 -22.63
C GLU A 322 14.24 11.75 -23.15
N ALA A 323 13.01 11.28 -22.89
CA ALA A 323 12.53 9.96 -23.27
C ALA A 323 11.85 9.87 -24.65
N GLU A 324 11.54 11.00 -25.30
CA GLU A 324 10.71 11.06 -26.52
C GLU A 324 11.46 10.71 -27.82
N THR A 325 12.78 10.56 -27.80
CA THR A 325 13.55 10.18 -28.99
C THR A 325 13.48 8.66 -29.25
N GLY A 326 12.47 8.22 -30.00
CA GLY A 326 12.43 6.88 -30.63
C GLY A 326 11.68 5.76 -29.91
N ARG A 327 10.93 6.07 -28.82
CA ARG A 327 10.25 5.07 -27.98
C ARG A 327 8.74 5.02 -28.23
N GLU A 328 8.13 3.84 -28.17
CA GLU A 328 6.67 3.67 -28.11
C GLU A 328 6.19 3.99 -26.67
N CYS A 329 6.06 5.29 -26.40
CA CYS A 329 5.69 5.85 -25.11
C CYS A 329 4.21 6.29 -25.13
N HIS A 330 3.37 5.62 -24.34
CA HIS A 330 1.95 5.94 -24.24
C HIS A 330 1.65 6.68 -22.94
N ARG A 331 0.87 7.76 -23.04
CA ARG A 331 0.36 8.49 -21.87
C ARG A 331 -1.11 8.18 -21.68
N VAL A 332 -1.43 7.69 -20.49
CA VAL A 332 -2.80 7.46 -20.03
C VAL A 332 -3.06 8.44 -18.89
N ARG A 333 -3.98 9.38 -19.10
CA ARG A 333 -4.39 10.32 -18.08
C ARG A 333 -5.68 9.80 -17.45
N MET A 334 -5.65 9.56 -16.14
CA MET A 334 -6.82 9.22 -15.36
C MET A 334 -7.65 10.48 -15.16
N ASP A 335 -8.83 10.47 -15.76
CA ASP A 335 -9.82 11.55 -15.66
C ASP A 335 -10.69 11.38 -14.41
N ARG A 336 -11.46 12.43 -14.10
CA ARG A 336 -12.50 12.38 -13.05
C ARG A 336 -13.67 11.54 -13.56
N LEU A 337 -14.34 10.83 -12.64
CA LEU A 337 -15.51 10.03 -12.96
C LEU A 337 -16.68 10.92 -13.38
N THR A 338 -17.38 10.50 -14.43
CA THR A 338 -18.61 11.14 -14.89
C THR A 338 -19.83 10.61 -14.13
N GLU A 339 -20.96 11.32 -14.22
CA GLU A 339 -22.24 10.87 -13.66
C GLU A 339 -22.67 9.50 -14.19
N ASP A 340 -22.49 9.25 -15.49
CA ASP A 340 -22.79 7.96 -16.11
C ASP A 340 -21.92 6.82 -15.55
N GLU A 341 -20.62 7.07 -15.36
CA GLU A 341 -19.69 6.10 -14.79
C GLU A 341 -20.02 5.80 -13.32
N VAL A 342 -20.44 6.80 -12.54
CA VAL A 342 -20.87 6.62 -11.15
C VAL A 342 -22.22 5.91 -11.07
N ALA A 343 -23.19 6.26 -11.92
CA ALA A 343 -24.49 5.57 -12.00
C ALA A 343 -24.30 4.09 -12.35
N TRP A 344 -23.46 3.80 -13.34
CA TRP A 344 -23.13 2.43 -13.74
C TRP A 344 -22.47 1.67 -12.59
N TYR A 345 -21.53 2.30 -11.88
CA TYR A 345 -20.86 1.69 -10.72
C TYR A 345 -21.86 1.32 -9.62
N ILE A 346 -22.77 2.24 -9.30
CA ILE A 346 -23.84 2.00 -8.32
C ILE A 346 -24.73 0.85 -8.77
N ALA A 347 -25.21 0.88 -10.01
CA ALA A 347 -26.09 -0.17 -10.56
C ALA A 347 -25.44 -1.56 -10.46
N ARG A 348 -24.16 -1.69 -10.83
CA ARG A 348 -23.42 -2.97 -10.74
C ARG A 348 -23.28 -3.51 -9.33
N HIS A 349 -23.13 -2.65 -8.34
CA HIS A 349 -23.14 -3.09 -6.95
C HIS A 349 -24.54 -3.43 -6.45
N MET A 350 -25.58 -2.76 -6.96
CA MET A 350 -26.97 -3.04 -6.60
C MET A 350 -27.49 -4.34 -7.22
N GLU A 351 -26.98 -4.78 -8.38
CA GLU A 351 -27.29 -6.10 -8.98
C GLU A 351 -27.05 -7.27 -8.01
N GLN A 352 -26.11 -7.12 -7.07
CA GLN A 352 -25.75 -8.14 -6.09
C GLN A 352 -26.66 -8.12 -4.84
N THR A 353 -27.55 -7.14 -4.73
CA THR A 353 -28.44 -6.91 -3.59
C THR A 353 -29.89 -7.28 -3.91
N ARG A 354 -30.70 -7.59 -2.87
CA ARG A 354 -32.13 -7.87 -3.05
C ARG A 354 -32.90 -6.56 -3.25
N ARG A 355 -33.34 -6.31 -4.49
CA ARG A 355 -34.19 -5.17 -4.85
C ARG A 355 -35.66 -5.42 -4.47
N PRO A 356 -36.40 -4.42 -3.94
CA PRO A 356 -37.83 -4.50 -3.79
C PRO A 356 -38.50 -4.69 -5.16
N PRO A 357 -39.56 -5.52 -5.27
CA PRO A 357 -40.23 -5.76 -6.54
C PRO A 357 -40.81 -4.47 -7.18
N ASP A 358 -41.06 -3.43 -6.38
CA ASP A 358 -41.66 -2.17 -6.82
C ASP A 358 -40.63 -1.06 -7.11
N ALA A 359 -39.33 -1.30 -6.88
CA ALA A 359 -38.31 -0.29 -7.20
C ALA A 359 -38.27 -0.11 -8.72
N ALA A 360 -38.30 1.13 -9.22
CA ALA A 360 -38.34 1.44 -10.65
C ALA A 360 -36.95 1.46 -11.32
N ASP A 361 -35.90 1.86 -10.59
CA ASP A 361 -34.56 2.08 -11.14
C ASP A 361 -33.51 1.05 -10.70
N GLU A 362 -32.55 0.77 -11.59
CA GLU A 362 -31.43 -0.17 -11.34
C GLU A 362 -30.45 0.30 -10.27
N ILE A 363 -30.46 1.60 -9.97
CA ILE A 363 -29.60 2.23 -8.97
C ILE A 363 -30.23 2.29 -7.57
N TRP A 364 -31.45 1.79 -7.38
CA TRP A 364 -32.12 1.78 -6.07
C TRP A 364 -31.22 1.11 -5.01
N PRO A 365 -31.03 1.72 -3.82
CA PRO A 365 -31.81 2.81 -3.21
C PRO A 365 -31.35 4.23 -3.55
N PHE A 366 -30.44 4.41 -4.51
CA PHE A 366 -30.03 5.73 -4.98
C PHE A 366 -31.04 6.29 -5.97
N THR A 367 -31.34 7.57 -5.82
CA THR A 367 -32.08 8.37 -6.80
C THR A 367 -31.12 8.98 -7.83
N VAL A 368 -31.61 9.30 -9.03
CA VAL A 368 -30.78 10.00 -10.04
C VAL A 368 -30.17 11.31 -9.51
N PRO A 369 -30.91 12.20 -8.82
CA PRO A 369 -30.33 13.39 -8.21
C PRO A 369 -29.26 13.10 -7.14
N ALA A 370 -29.29 11.93 -6.50
CA ALA A 370 -28.23 11.54 -5.57
C ALA A 370 -26.92 11.22 -6.28
N VAL A 371 -26.98 10.63 -7.49
CA VAL A 371 -25.77 10.38 -8.29
C VAL A 371 -25.13 11.69 -8.70
N GLU A 372 -25.91 12.64 -9.21
CA GLU A 372 -25.46 14.01 -9.52
C GLU A 372 -24.81 14.66 -8.30
N ALA A 373 -25.47 14.60 -7.14
CA ALA A 373 -24.94 15.14 -5.89
C ALA A 373 -23.63 14.46 -5.45
N ILE A 374 -23.48 13.15 -5.65
CA ILE A 374 -22.24 12.42 -5.35
C ILE A 374 -21.11 12.94 -6.22
N VAL A 375 -21.34 13.11 -7.53
CA VAL A 375 -20.31 13.64 -8.45
C VAL A 375 -19.95 15.07 -8.09
N ASP A 376 -20.93 15.93 -7.83
CA ASP A 376 -20.72 17.32 -7.45
C ASP A 376 -19.93 17.50 -6.15
N VAL A 377 -20.24 16.71 -5.13
CA VAL A 377 -19.58 16.76 -3.81
C VAL A 377 -18.19 16.13 -3.88
N SER A 378 -18.03 15.05 -4.63
CA SER A 378 -16.75 14.34 -4.79
C SER A 378 -15.82 14.98 -5.82
N ALA A 379 -16.33 15.89 -6.66
CA ALA A 379 -15.67 16.39 -7.85
C ALA A 379 -15.26 15.26 -8.82
N GLY A 380 -16.04 14.18 -8.87
CA GLY A 380 -15.73 12.96 -9.64
C GLY A 380 -14.47 12.22 -9.17
N ASN A 381 -13.92 12.52 -7.99
CA ASN A 381 -12.77 11.79 -7.45
C ASN A 381 -13.20 10.37 -7.05
N ALA A 382 -12.65 9.34 -7.71
CA ALA A 382 -13.09 7.96 -7.53
C ALA A 382 -13.09 7.52 -6.06
N ARG A 383 -12.05 7.84 -5.28
CA ARG A 383 -12.02 7.50 -3.84
C ARG A 383 -13.17 8.15 -3.06
N LYS A 384 -13.43 9.43 -3.28
CA LYS A 384 -14.50 10.16 -2.60
C LYS A 384 -15.87 9.64 -3.01
N VAL A 385 -16.07 9.33 -4.29
CA VAL A 385 -17.29 8.68 -4.80
C VAL A 385 -17.55 7.39 -4.03
N LEU A 386 -16.55 6.50 -3.97
CA LEU A 386 -16.66 5.21 -3.28
C LEU A 386 -17.00 5.37 -1.80
N GLN A 387 -16.37 6.34 -1.14
CA GLN A 387 -16.65 6.66 0.26
C GLN A 387 -18.10 7.16 0.45
N LEU A 388 -18.55 8.10 -0.39
CA LEU A 388 -19.91 8.64 -0.33
C LEU A 388 -20.96 7.57 -0.60
N CYS A 389 -20.80 6.74 -1.64
CA CYS A 389 -21.72 5.64 -1.95
C CYS A 389 -21.87 4.72 -0.73
N ARG A 390 -20.76 4.35 -0.10
CA ARG A 390 -20.78 3.52 1.09
C ARG A 390 -21.51 4.20 2.25
N GLU A 391 -21.13 5.43 2.59
CA GLU A 391 -21.69 6.16 3.73
C GLU A 391 -23.20 6.40 3.56
N CYS A 392 -23.62 6.78 2.36
CA CYS A 392 -25.04 6.92 2.01
C CYS A 392 -25.78 5.59 2.17
N TYR A 393 -25.20 4.48 1.71
CA TYR A 393 -25.82 3.16 1.85
C TYR A 393 -25.86 2.69 3.31
N GLU A 394 -24.84 2.97 4.12
CA GLU A 394 -24.89 2.69 5.57
C GLU A 394 -26.00 3.50 6.25
N GLN A 395 -26.26 4.72 5.80
CA GLN A 395 -27.33 5.57 6.30
C GLN A 395 -28.70 5.04 5.88
N HIS A 396 -28.87 4.68 4.61
CA HIS A 396 -30.08 3.99 4.11
C HIS A 396 -30.39 2.74 4.93
N ARG A 397 -29.37 1.93 5.25
CA ARG A 397 -29.55 0.73 6.08
C ARG A 397 -30.05 1.03 7.50
N ARG A 398 -29.74 2.21 8.05
CA ARG A 398 -30.16 2.62 9.40
C ARG A 398 -31.57 3.23 9.37
N ASP A 399 -31.82 4.10 8.40
CA ASP A 399 -33.02 4.95 8.36
C ASP A 399 -34.14 4.31 7.53
N GLY A 400 -33.81 3.46 6.56
CA GLY A 400 -34.73 2.84 5.59
C GLY A 400 -35.11 3.74 4.41
N ASP A 401 -34.75 5.02 4.47
CA ASP A 401 -35.12 6.04 3.48
C ASP A 401 -34.28 5.97 2.21
N GLU A 402 -34.87 6.35 1.07
CA GLU A 402 -34.15 6.47 -0.21
C GLU A 402 -32.96 7.45 -0.11
N ILE A 403 -31.91 7.15 -0.87
CA ILE A 403 -30.73 7.99 -0.93
C ILE A 403 -30.99 9.11 -1.95
N THR A 404 -31.31 10.28 -1.43
CA THR A 404 -31.56 11.52 -2.17
C THR A 404 -30.32 12.43 -2.19
N ALA A 405 -30.32 13.48 -3.01
CA ALA A 405 -29.27 14.51 -3.00
C ALA A 405 -29.02 15.09 -1.60
N PHE A 406 -30.10 15.32 -0.83
CA PHE A 406 -30.00 15.79 0.56
C PHE A 406 -29.34 14.75 1.48
N ALA A 407 -29.62 13.46 1.29
CA ALA A 407 -28.95 12.40 2.04
C ALA A 407 -27.45 12.35 1.73
N VAL A 408 -27.05 12.59 0.48
CA VAL A 408 -25.65 12.70 0.07
C VAL A 408 -24.96 13.89 0.73
N GLU A 409 -25.59 15.08 0.70
CA GLU A 409 -25.05 16.26 1.37
C GLU A 409 -24.93 16.08 2.89
N ARG A 410 -25.91 15.41 3.51
CA ARG A 410 -25.89 15.04 4.93
C ARG A 410 -24.76 14.06 5.22
N ALA A 411 -24.65 12.97 4.44
CA ALA A 411 -23.58 12.00 4.58
C ALA A 411 -22.23 12.70 4.45
N ALA A 412 -22.07 13.59 3.46
CA ALA A 412 -20.87 14.37 3.27
C ALA A 412 -20.54 15.33 4.43
N GLY A 413 -21.58 15.90 5.06
CA GLY A 413 -21.45 16.72 6.27
C GLY A 413 -21.10 15.90 7.51
N GLU A 414 -21.53 14.64 7.55
CA GLU A 414 -21.29 13.66 8.62
C GLU A 414 -19.95 12.93 8.49
N THR A 415 -19.35 12.92 7.29
CA THR A 415 -17.93 12.62 7.04
C THR A 415 -17.04 13.69 7.70
N ARG A 416 -17.21 13.91 9.01
CA ARG A 416 -16.45 14.91 9.75
C ARG A 416 -15.00 14.48 9.81
N GLY A 417 -14.12 15.40 9.44
CA GLY A 417 -12.73 15.38 9.88
C GLY A 417 -12.65 15.49 11.41
N ASP A 418 -11.46 15.78 11.92
CA ASP A 418 -11.26 15.97 13.37
C ASP A 418 -12.23 17.00 13.95
N SER A 419 -12.51 16.97 15.26
CA SER A 419 -13.33 18.02 15.88
C SER A 419 -12.78 19.42 15.57
N ALA A 420 -13.65 20.42 15.36
CA ALA A 420 -13.21 21.80 15.07
C ALA A 420 -12.23 22.32 16.14
N ALA A 421 -12.42 21.93 17.40
CA ALA A 421 -11.49 22.23 18.48
C ALA A 421 -10.11 21.55 18.31
N ALA A 422 -10.04 20.33 17.79
CA ALA A 422 -8.79 19.65 17.49
C ALA A 422 -8.05 20.33 16.31
N VAL A 423 -8.78 20.71 15.25
CA VAL A 423 -8.20 21.49 14.15
C VAL A 423 -7.67 22.83 14.64
N ALA A 424 -8.45 23.55 15.45
CA ALA A 424 -8.04 24.82 16.05
C ALA A 424 -6.77 24.67 16.92
N ARG A 425 -6.68 23.63 17.77
CA ARG A 425 -5.46 23.32 18.52
C ARG A 425 -4.27 23.02 17.61
N ARG A 426 -4.51 22.42 16.44
CA ARG A 426 -3.44 22.12 15.49
C ARG A 426 -2.97 23.38 14.76
N ILE A 427 -3.89 24.26 14.35
CA ILE A 427 -3.57 25.61 13.84
C ILE A 427 -2.69 26.35 14.84
N GLU A 428 -3.10 26.39 16.10
CA GLU A 428 -2.34 27.07 17.15
C GLU A 428 -0.93 26.49 17.32
N ARG A 429 -0.77 25.16 17.34
CA ARG A 429 0.55 24.54 17.42
C ARG A 429 1.47 24.93 16.26
N VAL A 430 0.93 24.98 15.04
CA VAL A 430 1.69 25.42 13.85
C VAL A 430 2.16 26.87 14.03
N LEU A 431 1.26 27.75 14.46
CA LEU A 431 1.56 29.16 14.67
C LEU A 431 2.60 29.38 15.78
N VAL A 432 2.45 28.68 16.91
CA VAL A 432 3.41 28.73 18.02
C VAL A 432 4.77 28.18 17.61
N TRP A 433 4.81 27.09 16.84
CA TRP A 433 6.07 26.51 16.34
C TRP A 433 6.82 27.45 15.40
N GLN A 434 6.11 28.29 14.65
CA GLN A 434 6.69 29.37 13.85
C GLN A 434 7.11 30.60 14.68
N GLY A 435 6.97 30.57 16.01
CA GLY A 435 7.22 31.73 16.87
C GLY A 435 6.16 32.83 16.76
N ARG A 436 5.01 32.57 16.13
CA ARG A 436 3.92 33.54 15.97
C ARG A 436 2.99 33.49 17.19
N ARG A 437 2.42 34.64 17.56
CA ARG A 437 1.40 34.75 18.63
C ARG A 437 0.02 35.05 18.02
N PRO A 438 -0.86 34.04 17.88
CA PRO A 438 -2.18 34.29 17.29
C PRO A 438 -3.19 34.79 18.32
N TYR A 439 -4.07 35.68 17.90
CA TYR A 439 -5.26 36.07 18.66
C TYR A 439 -6.45 35.20 18.26
N ARG A 440 -7.00 34.46 19.21
CA ARG A 440 -8.18 33.61 19.00
C ARG A 440 -9.47 34.43 18.99
N ASP A 441 -10.44 34.00 18.19
CA ASP A 441 -11.78 34.59 18.08
C ASP A 441 -11.75 36.13 17.93
N HIS A 442 -10.74 36.61 17.21
CA HIS A 442 -10.43 38.03 17.10
C HIS A 442 -11.50 38.73 16.27
N ARG A 443 -12.06 39.80 16.84
CA ARG A 443 -13.01 40.67 16.17
C ARG A 443 -12.23 41.67 15.31
N VAL A 444 -12.39 41.57 14.00
CA VAL A 444 -11.60 42.35 13.05
C VAL A 444 -12.13 43.78 12.90
N ALA A 445 -13.40 44.03 13.22
CA ALA A 445 -13.97 45.38 13.28
C ALA A 445 -15.02 45.59 14.36
N ASP A 446 -15.16 46.85 14.75
CA ASP A 446 -16.16 47.30 15.70
C ASP A 446 -17.58 47.34 15.13
N ALA A 447 -17.73 47.59 13.82
CA ALA A 447 -19.04 47.80 13.19
C ALA A 447 -19.75 46.53 12.66
N GLY A 448 -19.10 45.37 12.69
CA GLY A 448 -19.71 44.09 12.29
C GLY A 448 -19.17 42.96 13.16
N ASP A 449 -20.01 41.99 13.53
CA ASP A 449 -19.62 40.82 14.32
C ASP A 449 -18.81 39.80 13.49
N VAL A 450 -17.86 40.29 12.68
CA VAL A 450 -16.99 39.46 11.87
C VAL A 450 -15.79 39.04 12.71
N ARG A 451 -15.82 37.78 13.13
CA ARG A 451 -14.75 37.15 13.90
C ARG A 451 -13.94 36.22 13.02
N ALA A 452 -12.62 36.28 13.13
CA ALA A 452 -11.72 35.27 12.61
C ALA A 452 -11.44 34.24 13.70
N ALA A 453 -11.26 32.96 13.33
CA ALA A 453 -10.89 31.93 14.31
C ALA A 453 -9.50 32.22 14.89
N PHE A 454 -8.59 32.69 14.03
CA PHE A 454 -7.29 33.21 14.42
C PHE A 454 -6.96 34.49 13.65
N TRP A 455 -6.31 35.43 14.33
CA TRP A 455 -5.67 36.59 13.72
C TRP A 455 -4.17 36.54 13.98
N VAL A 456 -3.37 36.62 12.90
CA VAL A 456 -1.91 36.55 12.94
C VAL A 456 -1.34 37.88 12.42
N PRO A 457 -0.76 38.74 13.27
CA PRO A 457 -0.15 40.00 12.83
C PRO A 457 0.99 39.77 11.84
N ALA A 458 1.15 40.67 10.87
CA ALA A 458 2.31 40.69 9.99
C ALA A 458 3.46 41.49 10.63
N GLY A 459 4.64 40.87 10.72
CA GLY A 459 5.88 41.47 11.24
C GLY A 459 6.21 41.12 12.70
N ASP A 460 7.47 41.33 13.09
CA ASP A 460 8.02 41.01 14.43
C ASP A 460 7.89 42.18 15.42
N GLY A 461 7.15 43.23 15.05
CA GLY A 461 6.92 44.41 15.89
C GLY A 461 6.03 44.11 17.10
N PRO A 462 6.12 44.92 18.18
CA PRO A 462 5.39 44.67 19.41
C PRO A 462 3.87 44.61 19.16
N ASP A 463 3.28 43.47 19.50
CA ASP A 463 1.85 43.09 19.59
C ASP A 463 0.86 44.27 19.50
N ARG A 464 0.72 44.87 18.30
CA ARG A 464 -0.33 45.85 18.02
C ARG A 464 -1.46 45.12 17.30
N PRO A 465 -2.62 44.92 17.95
CA PRO A 465 -3.76 44.26 17.32
C PRO A 465 -4.30 45.03 16.10
N ASP A 466 -3.85 46.26 15.86
CA ASP A 466 -4.24 47.11 14.73
C ASP A 466 -3.29 47.00 13.51
N ALA A 467 -2.21 46.23 13.60
CA ALA A 467 -1.31 46.01 12.46
C ALA A 467 -1.98 45.14 11.37
N PRO A 468 -1.64 45.32 10.08
CA PRO A 468 -2.06 44.40 9.03
C PRO A 468 -1.62 42.98 9.36
N GLY A 469 -2.44 41.99 9.03
CA GLY A 469 -2.22 40.60 9.41
C GLY A 469 -3.04 39.63 8.57
N CYS A 470 -2.97 38.35 8.92
CA CYS A 470 -3.72 37.27 8.30
C CYS A 470 -4.87 36.83 9.21
N ALA A 471 -6.10 36.95 8.71
CA ALA A 471 -7.29 36.32 9.29
C ALA A 471 -7.41 34.88 8.80
N ILE A 472 -7.41 33.93 9.73
CA ILE A 472 -7.66 32.52 9.46
C ILE A 472 -9.09 32.20 9.87
N PHE A 473 -9.88 31.73 8.91
CA PHE A 473 -11.22 31.23 9.13
C PHE A 473 -11.20 29.70 9.23
N LEU A 474 -11.98 29.14 10.14
CA LEU A 474 -12.21 27.70 10.25
C LEU A 474 -13.68 27.42 9.97
N SER A 475 -13.97 26.58 9.00
CA SER A 475 -15.31 26.09 8.70
C SER A 475 -15.36 24.57 8.84
N GLY A 476 -16.54 24.02 9.06
CA GLY A 476 -16.81 22.60 8.78
C GLY A 476 -16.85 22.33 7.27
N PRO A 477 -17.44 21.19 6.85
CA PRO A 477 -17.66 20.88 5.44
C PRO A 477 -18.42 22.03 4.74
N LEU A 478 -17.98 22.39 3.54
CA LEU A 478 -18.60 23.39 2.69
C LEU A 478 -19.12 22.70 1.42
N THR A 479 -20.27 22.06 1.57
CA THR A 479 -20.97 21.39 0.47
C THR A 479 -22.02 22.29 -0.19
N LEU A 480 -22.66 23.16 0.61
CA LEU A 480 -23.73 24.06 0.18
C LEU A 480 -23.19 25.43 -0.29
N GLU A 481 -23.75 25.94 -1.39
CA GLU A 481 -23.41 27.26 -1.95
C GLU A 481 -23.63 28.40 -0.94
N ARG A 482 -24.76 28.39 -0.22
CA ARG A 482 -25.09 29.40 0.80
C ARG A 482 -24.04 29.50 1.90
N ASP A 483 -23.42 28.38 2.27
CA ASP A 483 -22.37 28.37 3.30
C ASP A 483 -21.05 28.93 2.76
N ALA A 484 -20.73 28.63 1.51
CA ALA A 484 -19.60 29.21 0.80
C ALA A 484 -19.75 30.73 0.63
N GLU A 485 -20.94 31.20 0.20
CA GLU A 485 -21.26 32.64 0.09
C GLU A 485 -21.13 33.36 1.42
N ARG A 486 -21.61 32.75 2.51
CA ARG A 486 -21.43 33.27 3.87
C ARG A 486 -19.95 33.40 4.25
N MET A 487 -19.11 32.43 3.88
CA MET A 487 -17.66 32.52 4.16
C MET A 487 -16.98 33.58 3.29
N ALA A 488 -17.33 33.69 2.00
CA ALA A 488 -16.83 34.73 1.10
C ALA A 488 -17.19 36.14 1.62
N ALA A 489 -18.45 36.36 2.02
CA ALA A 489 -18.90 37.63 2.58
C ALA A 489 -18.14 38.02 3.86
N ARG A 490 -17.80 37.04 4.73
CA ARG A 490 -16.97 37.27 5.92
C ARG A 490 -15.54 37.67 5.56
N ALA A 491 -14.92 37.01 4.59
CA ALA A 491 -13.58 37.36 4.13
C ALA A 491 -13.53 38.76 3.52
N GLU A 492 -14.48 39.10 2.67
CA GLU A 492 -14.59 40.44 2.07
C GLU A 492 -14.85 41.53 3.11
N ALA A 493 -15.62 41.23 4.15
CA ALA A 493 -15.83 42.18 5.25
C ALA A 493 -14.52 42.47 5.98
N VAL A 494 -13.67 41.45 6.23
CA VAL A 494 -12.34 41.63 6.81
C VAL A 494 -11.45 42.52 5.93
N VAL A 495 -11.37 42.22 4.63
CA VAL A 495 -10.52 42.98 3.71
C VAL A 495 -11.00 44.44 3.56
N ARG A 496 -12.32 44.68 3.54
CA ARG A 496 -12.88 46.04 3.52
C ARG A 496 -12.60 46.83 4.79
N GLN A 497 -12.69 46.18 5.95
CA GLN A 497 -12.51 46.84 7.25
C GLN A 497 -11.03 47.08 7.56
N ARG A 498 -10.15 46.19 7.08
CA ARG A 498 -8.69 46.31 7.24
C ARG A 498 -8.00 46.12 5.89
N PRO A 499 -7.84 47.21 5.11
CA PRO A 499 -7.10 47.18 3.85
C PRO A 499 -5.69 46.64 4.07
N GLY A 500 -5.29 45.63 3.28
CA GLY A 500 -4.01 44.93 3.43
C GLY A 500 -4.06 43.68 4.33
N ALA A 501 -5.19 43.40 4.99
CA ALA A 501 -5.38 42.12 5.67
C ALA A 501 -5.42 40.97 4.65
N ARG A 502 -4.74 39.87 4.99
CA ARG A 502 -4.82 38.61 4.24
C ARG A 502 -5.88 37.71 4.85
N THR A 503 -6.48 36.87 4.03
CA THR A 503 -7.53 35.94 4.44
C THR A 503 -7.21 34.53 3.98
N LEU A 504 -7.28 33.58 4.91
CA LEU A 504 -7.10 32.15 4.65
C LEU A 504 -8.30 31.38 5.22
N LEU A 505 -8.89 30.50 4.41
CA LEU A 505 -9.95 29.61 4.85
C LEU A 505 -9.40 28.21 5.07
N VAL A 506 -9.68 27.63 6.23
CA VAL A 506 -9.46 26.21 6.53
C VAL A 506 -10.82 25.51 6.58
N VAL A 507 -11.00 24.50 5.72
CA VAL A 507 -12.24 23.73 5.61
C VAL A 507 -12.04 22.35 6.25
N ASN A 508 -12.69 22.11 7.38
CA ASN A 508 -12.65 20.85 8.10
C ASN A 508 -13.72 19.88 7.58
N GLY A 509 -13.36 19.12 6.54
CA GLY A 509 -14.24 18.17 5.86
C GLY A 509 -14.27 18.43 4.36
N MET A 510 -15.34 18.05 3.68
CA MET A 510 -15.47 18.19 2.22
C MET A 510 -15.65 19.65 1.77
N LEU A 511 -15.10 19.96 0.60
CA LEU A 511 -15.30 21.20 -0.14
C LEU A 511 -15.82 20.82 -1.53
N SER A 512 -17.06 21.17 -1.86
CA SER A 512 -17.65 20.87 -3.17
C SER A 512 -17.07 21.77 -4.27
N ASP A 513 -17.08 21.33 -5.52
CA ASP A 513 -16.60 22.14 -6.67
C ASP A 513 -17.40 23.45 -6.83
N ARG A 514 -18.71 23.41 -6.49
CA ARG A 514 -19.56 24.61 -6.47
C ARG A 514 -19.11 25.59 -5.39
N ALA A 515 -18.88 25.11 -4.17
CA ALA A 515 -18.37 25.94 -3.08
C ALA A 515 -16.97 26.49 -3.42
N GLN A 516 -16.08 25.67 -4.00
CA GLN A 516 -14.76 26.12 -4.43
C GLN A 516 -14.84 27.26 -5.45
N ARG A 517 -15.67 27.14 -6.49
CA ARG A 517 -15.88 28.20 -7.49
C ARG A 517 -16.38 29.51 -6.89
N ILE A 518 -17.22 29.46 -5.87
CA ILE A 518 -17.71 30.66 -5.16
C ILE A 518 -16.58 31.32 -4.35
N LEU A 519 -15.71 30.51 -3.75
CA LEU A 519 -14.62 30.99 -2.87
C LEU A 519 -13.38 31.44 -3.66
N GLU A 520 -13.19 30.96 -4.89
CA GLU A 520 -12.08 31.34 -5.76
C GLU A 520 -12.02 32.86 -5.97
N GLY A 521 -10.85 33.44 -5.70
CA GLY A 521 -10.61 34.88 -5.79
C GLY A 521 -11.19 35.73 -4.65
N ARG A 522 -11.97 35.15 -3.72
CA ARG A 522 -12.52 35.87 -2.55
C ARG A 522 -11.60 35.84 -1.33
N PHE A 523 -10.70 34.85 -1.28
CA PHE A 523 -9.65 34.72 -0.27
C PHE A 523 -8.29 35.12 -0.85
N SER A 524 -7.33 35.45 0.02
CA SER A 524 -5.96 35.79 -0.42
C SER A 524 -5.20 34.59 -0.97
N ASP A 525 -5.65 33.38 -0.64
CA ASP A 525 -5.16 32.11 -1.20
C ASP A 525 -6.35 31.14 -1.36
N GLN A 526 -6.13 30.03 -2.06
CA GLN A 526 -7.13 28.97 -2.20
C GLN A 526 -7.51 28.39 -0.83
N PRO A 527 -8.80 28.03 -0.62
CA PRO A 527 -9.24 27.35 0.59
C PRO A 527 -8.41 26.11 0.89
N LEU A 528 -7.93 25.99 2.12
CA LEU A 528 -7.15 24.86 2.60
C LEU A 528 -8.08 23.80 3.19
N GLN A 529 -8.23 22.66 2.53
CA GLN A 529 -8.94 21.53 3.11
C GLN A 529 -8.09 20.89 4.23
N TYR A 530 -8.66 20.74 5.43
CA TYR A 530 -7.99 20.11 6.56
C TYR A 530 -7.82 18.62 6.32
N SER A 531 -6.58 18.17 6.40
CA SER A 531 -6.21 16.75 6.54
C SER A 531 -5.22 16.63 7.70
N SER A 532 -5.53 15.78 8.68
CA SER A 532 -4.78 15.68 9.94
C SER A 532 -3.28 15.37 9.73
N ALA A 533 -2.95 14.67 8.64
CA ALA A 533 -1.58 14.30 8.28
C ALA A 533 -0.77 15.48 7.72
N THR A 534 -1.41 16.33 6.90
CA THR A 534 -0.73 17.27 5.98
C THR A 534 -0.82 18.71 6.46
N PHE A 535 -1.84 18.96 7.26
CA PHE A 535 -2.32 20.29 7.55
C PHE A 535 -1.24 21.18 8.15
N GLN A 536 -0.38 20.63 9.01
CA GLN A 536 0.70 21.39 9.64
C GLN A 536 1.70 21.96 8.63
N GLN A 537 2.17 21.14 7.69
CA GLN A 537 3.17 21.56 6.68
C GLN A 537 2.57 22.50 5.65
N VAL A 538 1.35 22.20 5.18
CA VAL A 538 0.67 23.04 4.17
C VAL A 538 0.30 24.39 4.78
N LEU A 539 -0.26 24.40 6.00
CA LEU A 539 -0.57 25.64 6.70
C LEU A 539 0.69 26.46 6.96
N ASP A 540 1.77 25.84 7.43
CA ASP A 540 3.06 26.50 7.69
C ASP A 540 3.58 27.22 6.44
N ARG A 541 3.67 26.51 5.31
CA ARG A 541 4.11 27.07 4.03
C ARG A 541 3.21 28.22 3.54
N ARG A 542 1.89 28.01 3.56
CA ARG A 542 0.89 28.99 3.10
C ARG A 542 0.93 30.26 3.95
N LEU A 543 1.10 30.12 5.27
CA LEU A 543 1.22 31.25 6.17
C LEU A 543 2.52 32.02 5.96
N ARG A 544 3.65 31.34 5.73
CA ARG A 544 4.90 32.00 5.33
C ARG A 544 4.72 32.80 4.04
N ASP A 545 4.17 32.18 3.00
CA ASP A 545 3.89 32.85 1.74
C ASP A 545 2.99 34.07 1.90
N LEU A 546 1.91 33.96 2.69
CA LEU A 546 0.94 35.06 2.90
C LEU A 546 1.49 36.20 3.75
N LEU A 547 2.31 35.90 4.77
CA LEU A 547 2.84 36.89 5.71
C LEU A 547 4.12 37.54 5.17
N ASP A 548 4.97 36.80 4.47
CA ASP A 548 6.27 37.29 3.97
C ASP A 548 6.12 38.12 2.69
N GLN A 549 5.06 37.89 1.89
CA GLN A 549 4.67 38.76 0.76
C GLN A 549 4.30 40.19 1.17
N GLY A 550 4.14 40.48 2.47
CA GLY A 550 3.96 41.83 2.99
C GLY A 550 5.26 42.64 3.12
N GLY A 551 6.44 42.00 3.00
CA GLY A 551 7.73 42.60 3.39
C GLY A 551 8.65 43.10 2.27
N ALA A 552 8.62 42.55 1.05
CA ALA A 552 9.56 42.96 0.00
C ALA A 552 9.08 42.59 -1.42
N GLY A 553 9.41 43.45 -2.38
CA GLY A 553 9.05 43.35 -3.80
C GLY A 553 9.57 42.08 -4.48
N GLY A 554 8.78 41.60 -5.44
CA GLY A 554 9.00 40.32 -6.12
C GLY A 554 9.75 40.43 -7.46
N GLU A 555 10.41 39.33 -7.81
CA GLU A 555 10.52 38.75 -9.17
C GLU A 555 11.24 37.37 -9.12
N GLU A 556 12.13 37.17 -8.14
CA GLU A 556 12.85 35.89 -7.90
C GLU A 556 11.95 34.73 -7.42
N LEU A 557 10.79 35.04 -6.84
CA LEU A 557 9.83 34.07 -6.29
C LEU A 557 9.09 33.24 -7.36
N THR A 558 9.19 33.61 -8.63
CA THR A 558 8.43 32.94 -9.71
C THR A 558 9.05 31.60 -10.08
N LEU A 559 10.38 31.48 -10.03
CA LEU A 559 11.11 30.22 -10.21
C LEU A 559 11.01 29.35 -8.95
N LEU A 560 11.07 29.94 -7.76
CA LEU A 560 10.84 29.25 -6.49
C LEU A 560 9.41 28.69 -6.40
N ARG A 561 8.40 29.37 -6.97
CA ARG A 561 7.00 28.90 -7.02
C ARG A 561 6.80 27.67 -7.91
N ALA A 562 7.63 27.45 -8.92
CA ALA A 562 7.56 26.23 -9.74
C ALA A 562 8.11 25.01 -8.96
N ASP A 563 9.23 25.18 -8.25
CA ASP A 563 9.81 24.15 -7.39
C ASP A 563 8.98 23.87 -6.13
N ILE A 564 8.40 24.92 -5.52
CA ILE A 564 7.50 24.79 -4.36
C ILE A 564 6.21 24.05 -4.73
N ARG A 565 5.65 24.28 -5.93
CA ARG A 565 4.49 23.53 -6.42
C ARG A 565 4.80 22.06 -6.65
N ARG A 566 6.04 21.73 -7.01
CA ARG A 566 6.54 20.36 -7.19
C ARG A 566 6.73 19.64 -5.84
N VAL A 567 7.38 20.29 -4.87
CA VAL A 567 7.58 19.77 -3.49
C VAL A 567 6.26 19.62 -2.74
N SER A 568 5.33 20.57 -2.91
CA SER A 568 4.01 20.52 -2.27
C SER A 568 3.13 19.39 -2.78
N ARG A 569 3.49 18.72 -3.89
CA ARG A 569 2.71 17.65 -4.51
C ARG A 569 3.41 16.28 -4.43
N ALA A 570 4.74 16.22 -4.43
CA ALA A 570 5.47 15.02 -4.00
C ALA A 570 5.06 14.60 -2.56
N GLN A 571 4.87 15.58 -1.67
CA GLN A 571 4.33 15.35 -0.33
C GLN A 571 2.90 14.78 -0.32
N ALA A 572 2.04 15.08 -1.30
CA ALA A 572 0.68 14.53 -1.37
C ALA A 572 0.68 12.99 -1.56
N GLY A 573 1.74 12.45 -2.18
CA GLY A 573 1.97 11.01 -2.26
C GLY A 573 2.29 10.40 -0.89
N THR A 574 3.23 10.97 -0.14
CA THR A 574 3.59 10.50 1.22
C THR A 574 2.43 10.62 2.20
N GLN A 575 1.62 11.67 2.04
CA GLN A 575 0.39 11.92 2.79
C GLN A 575 -0.66 10.84 2.53
N HIS A 576 -0.70 10.29 1.33
CA HIS A 576 -1.62 9.23 1.00
C HIS A 576 -1.24 7.88 1.64
N LEU A 577 0.06 7.58 1.81
CA LEU A 577 0.54 6.39 2.55
C LEU A 577 0.17 6.47 4.04
N LEU A 578 0.29 7.66 4.63
CA LEU A 578 -0.09 7.91 6.02
C LEU A 578 -1.60 7.94 6.21
N GLU A 579 -2.38 8.43 5.25
CA GLU A 579 -3.84 8.29 5.23
C GLU A 579 -4.25 6.82 5.15
N ASP A 580 -3.56 6.02 4.35
CA ASP A 580 -3.83 4.59 4.23
C ASP A 580 -3.49 3.85 5.53
N LEU A 581 -2.37 4.20 6.19
CA LEU A 581 -2.00 3.69 7.51
C LEU A 581 -2.93 4.19 8.62
N THR A 582 -3.38 5.43 8.59
CA THR A 582 -4.26 6.01 9.61
C THR A 582 -5.69 5.53 9.44
N ALA A 583 -6.16 5.35 8.20
CA ALA A 583 -7.41 4.67 7.90
C ALA A 583 -7.32 3.20 8.34
N LYS A 584 -6.19 2.51 8.09
CA LYS A 584 -5.93 1.16 8.59
C LYS A 584 -5.91 1.11 10.12
N ILE A 585 -5.31 2.08 10.81
CA ILE A 585 -5.26 2.16 12.28
C ILE A 585 -6.64 2.50 12.87
N ALA A 586 -7.35 3.50 12.36
CA ALA A 586 -8.68 3.86 12.84
C ALA A 586 -9.73 2.78 12.51
N GLN A 587 -9.51 2.01 11.44
CA GLN A 587 -10.33 0.85 11.09
C GLN A 587 -9.91 -0.40 11.87
N LEU A 588 -8.64 -0.57 12.22
CA LEU A 588 -8.18 -1.55 13.21
C LEU A 588 -8.78 -1.18 14.56
N GLU A 589 -8.69 0.05 15.05
CA GLU A 589 -9.33 0.44 16.30
C GLU A 589 -10.85 0.21 16.28
N ARG A 590 -11.56 0.54 15.20
CA ARG A 590 -13.00 0.29 15.08
C ARG A 590 -13.32 -1.19 14.91
N GLY A 591 -12.51 -1.93 14.17
CA GLY A 591 -12.62 -3.36 13.90
C GLY A 591 -12.27 -4.18 15.13
N THR A 592 -11.17 -3.87 15.81
CA THR A 592 -10.74 -4.42 17.09
C THR A 592 -11.67 -4.00 18.22
N ARG A 593 -12.25 -2.78 18.26
CA ARG A 593 -13.31 -2.45 19.24
C ARG A 593 -14.62 -3.20 18.95
N ARG A 594 -15.01 -3.37 17.68
CA ARG A 594 -16.19 -4.18 17.33
C ARG A 594 -15.96 -5.65 17.59
N ALA A 595 -14.83 -6.20 17.19
CA ALA A 595 -14.40 -7.56 17.49
C ALA A 595 -14.26 -7.77 18.99
N LEU A 596 -13.63 -6.88 19.75
CA LEU A 596 -13.61 -6.95 21.22
C LEU A 596 -15.00 -6.83 21.84
N ALA A 597 -15.91 -6.04 21.27
CA ALA A 597 -17.28 -5.93 21.75
C ALA A 597 -18.15 -7.14 21.36
N GLU A 598 -17.91 -7.74 20.20
CA GLU A 598 -18.57 -8.95 19.70
C GLU A 598 -18.02 -10.18 20.42
N THR A 599 -16.71 -10.29 20.62
CA THR A 599 -16.04 -11.29 21.45
C THR A 599 -16.42 -11.10 22.93
N ARG A 600 -16.51 -9.89 23.49
CA ARG A 600 -17.04 -9.67 24.86
C ARG A 600 -18.54 -9.95 24.99
N ARG A 601 -19.32 -9.83 23.92
CA ARG A 601 -20.74 -10.24 23.92
C ARG A 601 -20.91 -11.74 23.67
N ALA A 602 -19.97 -12.37 22.96
CA ALA A 602 -19.96 -13.80 22.65
C ALA A 602 -19.24 -14.64 23.73
N VAL A 603 -18.47 -14.01 24.60
CA VAL A 603 -17.89 -14.62 25.81
C VAL A 603 -18.80 -14.24 26.98
N PRO A 604 -19.64 -15.15 27.48
CA PRO A 604 -20.35 -14.94 28.73
C PRO A 604 -19.32 -14.70 29.84
N ASP A 605 -19.54 -13.71 30.71
CA ASP A 605 -18.80 -13.57 31.97
C ASP A 605 -18.80 -14.92 32.70
N GLY A 606 -17.65 -15.60 32.70
CA GLY A 606 -17.67 -17.05 32.87
C GLY A 606 -16.32 -17.71 33.04
N ASP A 607 -15.40 -17.07 33.76
CA ASP A 607 -14.14 -17.71 34.20
C ASP A 607 -14.41 -18.95 35.10
N ALA A 608 -15.64 -19.08 35.62
CA ALA A 608 -16.14 -20.26 36.34
C ALA A 608 -16.79 -21.34 35.44
N ALA A 609 -17.24 -21.01 34.23
CA ALA A 609 -17.93 -21.96 33.33
C ALA A 609 -17.01 -22.64 32.29
N LEU A 610 -15.76 -22.14 32.14
CA LEU A 610 -14.77 -22.64 31.19
C LEU A 610 -13.87 -23.75 31.72
N ARG A 611 -13.92 -24.06 33.03
CA ARG A 611 -13.06 -25.09 33.66
C ARG A 611 -13.60 -26.53 33.57
N GLY A 612 -14.80 -26.76 33.05
CA GLY A 612 -15.49 -28.05 33.16
C GLY A 612 -15.81 -28.79 31.85
N GLY A 613 -15.13 -28.53 30.73
CA GLY A 613 -15.63 -28.99 29.42
C GLY A 613 -14.66 -29.66 28.45
N LEU A 614 -13.34 -29.54 28.61
CA LEU A 614 -12.36 -30.20 27.73
C LEU A 614 -11.68 -31.36 28.48
N PRO A 615 -11.20 -32.40 27.78
CA PRO A 615 -10.34 -33.41 28.38
C PRO A 615 -9.11 -32.78 29.03
N GLU A 616 -8.73 -33.31 30.20
CA GLU A 616 -7.64 -32.79 31.04
C GLU A 616 -6.33 -32.50 30.28
N PRO A 617 -5.87 -33.36 29.34
CA PRO A 617 -4.63 -33.08 28.61
C PRO A 617 -4.72 -31.82 27.74
N VAL A 618 -5.88 -31.56 27.14
CA VAL A 618 -6.12 -30.39 26.28
C VAL A 618 -6.27 -29.13 27.13
N ALA A 619 -7.04 -29.21 28.23
CA ALA A 619 -7.19 -28.10 29.17
C ALA A 619 -5.83 -27.65 29.74
N THR A 620 -5.01 -28.61 30.17
CA THR A 620 -3.66 -28.36 30.69
C THR A 620 -2.76 -27.69 29.64
N ALA A 621 -2.84 -28.10 28.37
CA ALA A 621 -2.03 -27.51 27.31
C ALA A 621 -2.40 -26.05 27.04
N PHE A 622 -3.70 -25.72 27.00
CA PHE A 622 -4.16 -24.33 26.87
C PHE A 622 -3.75 -23.47 28.07
N GLU A 623 -3.87 -24.00 29.29
CA GLU A 623 -3.49 -23.28 30.50
C GLU A 623 -1.98 -23.04 30.56
N ARG A 624 -1.16 -24.01 30.15
CA ARG A 624 0.29 -23.84 30.03
C ARG A 624 0.66 -22.74 29.04
N ALA A 625 0.06 -22.73 27.85
CA ALA A 625 0.31 -21.71 26.83
C ALA A 625 -0.09 -20.30 27.31
N LEU A 626 -1.28 -20.15 27.89
CA LEU A 626 -1.76 -18.86 28.41
C LEU A 626 -0.96 -18.38 29.61
N SER A 627 -0.59 -19.29 30.53
CA SER A 627 0.25 -18.95 31.68
C SER A 627 1.64 -18.51 31.25
N GLY A 628 2.23 -19.15 30.23
CA GLY A 628 3.52 -18.77 29.70
C GLY A 628 3.50 -17.40 28.99
N LEU A 629 2.45 -17.12 28.21
CA LEU A 629 2.27 -15.78 27.60
C LEU A 629 2.11 -14.67 28.65
N ARG A 630 1.40 -14.94 29.74
CA ARG A 630 1.24 -14.00 30.85
C ARG A 630 2.54 -13.78 31.62
N SER A 631 3.31 -14.85 31.87
CA SER A 631 4.58 -14.73 32.57
C SER A 631 5.64 -14.01 31.75
N VAL A 632 5.65 -14.18 30.43
CA VAL A 632 6.59 -13.47 29.53
C VAL A 632 6.18 -12.01 29.32
N SER A 633 4.88 -11.71 29.27
CA SER A 633 4.43 -10.33 29.08
C SER A 633 4.57 -9.47 30.33
N GLY A 634 4.26 -9.98 31.52
CA GLY A 634 4.30 -9.23 32.78
C GLY A 634 3.40 -7.97 32.83
N VAL A 635 2.67 -7.68 31.75
CA VAL A 635 1.88 -6.45 31.57
C VAL A 635 0.65 -6.47 32.46
N ALA A 636 -0.02 -7.63 32.58
CA ALA A 636 -1.21 -7.75 33.42
C ALA A 636 -0.87 -7.50 34.90
N ASP A 637 0.26 -8.03 35.37
CA ASP A 637 0.72 -7.83 36.75
C ASP A 637 1.19 -6.39 36.98
N ALA A 638 1.93 -5.79 36.04
CA ALA A 638 2.36 -4.39 36.11
C ALA A 638 1.17 -3.41 36.07
N VAL A 639 0.13 -3.70 35.28
CA VAL A 639 -1.11 -2.93 35.25
C VAL A 639 -1.90 -3.12 36.55
N ALA A 640 -2.05 -4.36 37.03
CA ALA A 640 -2.72 -4.63 38.30
C ALA A 640 -2.01 -3.94 39.48
N GLU A 641 -0.68 -3.92 39.50
CA GLU A 641 0.14 -3.22 40.49
C GLU A 641 0.03 -1.69 40.36
N ALA A 642 -0.06 -1.16 39.13
CA ALA A 642 -0.30 0.27 38.89
C ALA A 642 -1.67 0.75 39.40
N PHE A 643 -2.66 -0.13 39.46
CA PHE A 643 -4.01 0.17 39.95
C PHE A 643 -4.33 -0.39 41.34
N ALA A 644 -3.39 -1.07 42.00
CA ALA A 644 -3.57 -1.57 43.36
C ALA A 644 -3.70 -0.42 44.37
N THR A 645 -4.61 -0.56 45.33
CA THR A 645 -4.98 0.49 46.28
C THR A 645 -4.04 0.65 47.48
N SER A 646 -2.92 -0.10 47.54
CA SER A 646 -1.97 -0.02 48.66
C SER A 646 -1.08 1.24 48.58
N ASP A 647 -1.05 2.02 49.65
CA ASP A 647 -0.36 3.32 49.72
C ASP A 647 1.17 3.24 49.61
N THR A 648 1.76 2.05 49.67
CA THR A 648 3.21 1.84 49.58
C THR A 648 3.71 1.49 48.17
N ALA A 649 2.82 1.18 47.21
CA ALA A 649 3.18 0.73 45.85
C ALA A 649 2.96 1.77 44.74
N ARG A 650 2.24 2.88 45.03
CA ARG A 650 1.77 3.84 44.00
C ARG A 650 2.85 4.72 43.37
N ALA A 651 4.01 4.92 44.01
CA ALA A 651 4.94 5.98 43.61
C ALA A 651 5.98 5.57 42.53
N GLY A 652 5.75 4.50 41.76
CA GLY A 652 6.71 4.13 40.70
C GLY A 652 6.33 2.99 39.76
N SER A 653 5.22 2.29 39.97
CA SER A 653 4.77 1.21 39.08
C SER A 653 4.24 1.72 37.74
N ALA A 654 3.45 2.79 37.74
CA ALA A 654 2.96 3.43 36.51
C ALA A 654 4.09 4.05 35.66
N ASP A 655 5.07 4.69 36.30
CA ASP A 655 6.24 5.25 35.60
C ASP A 655 7.16 4.16 35.05
N ARG A 656 7.32 3.02 35.74
CA ARG A 656 8.04 1.86 35.20
C ARG A 656 7.34 1.22 34.00
N LEU A 657 6.00 1.17 34.01
CA LEU A 657 5.21 0.71 32.87
C LEU A 657 5.38 1.66 31.67
N LEU A 658 5.32 2.97 31.90
CA LEU A 658 5.53 3.98 30.87
C LEU A 658 6.95 3.93 30.30
N LEU A 659 7.98 3.86 31.16
CA LEU A 659 9.39 3.70 30.76
C LEU A 659 9.64 2.41 29.96
N ARG A 660 8.93 1.32 30.27
CA ARG A 660 8.96 0.08 29.47
C ARG A 660 8.31 0.26 28.11
N LEU A 661 7.19 0.97 28.04
CA LEU A 661 6.44 1.18 26.80
C LEU A 661 7.05 2.25 25.87
N GLU A 662 7.95 3.10 26.38
CA GLU A 662 8.68 4.09 25.58
C GLU A 662 9.68 3.44 24.60
N GLY A 663 10.09 2.19 24.83
CA GLY A 663 10.89 1.40 23.90
C GLY A 663 10.05 0.91 22.71
N ALA A 664 10.39 1.36 21.50
CA ALA A 664 9.69 0.95 20.27
C ALA A 664 9.69 -0.59 20.04
N GLY A 665 10.73 -1.29 20.53
CA GLY A 665 10.79 -2.76 20.54
C GLY A 665 9.84 -3.39 21.56
N THR A 666 9.90 -2.94 22.81
CA THR A 666 9.06 -3.43 23.91
C THR A 666 7.56 -3.25 23.63
N ALA A 667 7.13 -2.10 23.10
CA ALA A 667 5.72 -1.89 22.73
C ALA A 667 5.24 -2.88 21.65
N ARG A 668 6.12 -3.19 20.67
CA ARG A 668 5.84 -4.18 19.62
C ARG A 668 5.76 -5.59 20.20
N ALA A 669 6.70 -5.96 21.07
CA ALA A 669 6.73 -7.27 21.72
C ALA A 669 5.49 -7.48 22.62
N VAL A 670 5.07 -6.46 23.37
CA VAL A 670 3.79 -6.48 24.13
C VAL A 670 2.61 -6.71 23.19
N GLY A 671 2.58 -6.03 22.04
CA GLY A 671 1.56 -6.23 21.02
C GLY A 671 1.50 -7.67 20.51
N ILE A 672 2.66 -8.29 20.28
CA ILE A 672 2.78 -9.70 19.84
C ILE A 672 2.26 -10.65 20.94
N ALA A 673 2.63 -10.42 22.20
CA ALA A 673 2.16 -11.24 23.33
C ALA A 673 0.64 -11.18 23.49
N LEU A 674 0.04 -9.99 23.40
CA LEU A 674 -1.41 -9.81 23.47
C LEU A 674 -2.14 -10.43 22.27
N ALA A 675 -1.56 -10.32 21.06
CA ALA A 675 -2.12 -10.98 19.88
C ALA A 675 -2.11 -12.51 20.04
N ALA A 676 -1.00 -13.08 20.51
CA ALA A 676 -0.88 -14.51 20.77
C ALA A 676 -1.88 -14.99 21.85
N GLU A 677 -2.04 -14.24 22.96
CA GLU A 677 -3.01 -14.58 24.01
C GLU A 677 -4.45 -14.60 23.48
N ASN A 678 -4.80 -13.62 22.66
CA ASN A 678 -6.12 -13.56 22.03
C ASN A 678 -6.35 -14.73 21.06
N ILE A 679 -5.36 -15.09 20.26
CA ILE A 679 -5.44 -16.24 19.34
C ILE A 679 -5.62 -17.54 20.12
N VAL A 680 -4.84 -17.77 21.18
CA VAL A 680 -4.95 -18.97 22.04
C VAL A 680 -6.31 -19.03 22.72
N THR A 681 -6.83 -17.90 23.21
CA THR A 681 -8.14 -17.82 23.86
C THR A 681 -9.28 -18.09 22.88
N ALA A 682 -9.24 -17.49 21.69
CA ALA A 682 -10.21 -17.72 20.63
C ALA A 682 -10.20 -19.18 20.17
N PHE A 683 -9.01 -19.77 20.02
CA PHE A 683 -8.85 -21.18 19.66
C PHE A 683 -9.41 -22.10 20.74
N ARG A 684 -9.12 -21.86 22.03
CA ARG A 684 -9.72 -22.59 23.15
C ARG A 684 -11.26 -22.54 23.11
N GLY A 685 -11.82 -21.36 22.86
CA GLY A 685 -13.27 -21.17 22.74
C GLY A 685 -13.88 -21.94 21.58
N ALA A 686 -13.24 -21.91 20.40
CA ALA A 686 -13.67 -22.65 19.22
C ALA A 686 -13.60 -24.17 19.42
N VAL A 687 -12.50 -24.68 20.00
CA VAL A 687 -12.33 -26.10 20.33
C VAL A 687 -13.36 -26.57 21.35
N LEU A 688 -13.63 -25.79 22.40
CA LEU A 688 -14.67 -26.10 23.38
C LEU A 688 -16.06 -26.10 22.75
N SER A 689 -16.36 -25.14 21.88
CA SER A 689 -17.62 -25.10 21.15
C SER A 689 -17.80 -26.32 20.26
N TRP A 690 -16.76 -26.71 19.51
CA TRP A 690 -16.73 -27.92 18.69
C TRP A 690 -16.92 -29.18 19.54
N TYR A 691 -16.20 -29.30 20.65
CA TYR A 691 -16.27 -30.47 21.54
C TYR A 691 -17.67 -30.65 22.15
N ARG A 692 -18.34 -29.55 22.51
CA ARG A 692 -19.70 -29.57 23.07
C ARG A 692 -20.79 -30.01 22.07
N ARG A 693 -20.50 -30.11 20.77
CA ARG A 693 -21.45 -30.60 19.76
C ARG A 693 -21.72 -32.12 19.85
N GLY A 694 -20.97 -32.85 20.68
CA GLY A 694 -21.23 -34.27 20.94
C GLY A 694 -20.65 -35.21 19.87
N PRO A 695 -21.25 -36.39 19.63
CA PRO A 695 -20.68 -37.43 18.76
C PRO A 695 -20.76 -37.12 17.25
N ASP A 696 -21.68 -36.26 16.81
CA ASP A 696 -21.81 -35.84 15.40
C ASP A 696 -20.85 -34.68 15.02
N ARG A 697 -19.67 -34.64 15.64
CA ARG A 697 -18.71 -33.56 15.42
C ARG A 697 -17.86 -33.81 14.16
N PRO A 698 -17.91 -32.92 13.15
CA PRO A 698 -17.12 -33.06 11.93
C PRO A 698 -15.61 -32.86 12.23
N ARG A 699 -14.79 -33.85 11.87
CA ARG A 699 -13.32 -33.84 12.12
C ARG A 699 -12.59 -32.80 11.29
N ASP A 700 -13.02 -32.62 10.04
CA ASP A 700 -12.54 -31.58 9.12
C ASP A 700 -12.66 -30.17 9.71
N VAL A 701 -13.68 -29.91 10.53
CA VAL A 701 -13.81 -28.62 11.23
C VAL A 701 -12.74 -28.48 12.32
N LEU A 702 -12.38 -29.53 13.06
CA LEU A 702 -11.30 -29.48 14.03
C LEU A 702 -9.94 -29.28 13.34
N ASP A 703 -9.71 -29.99 12.25
CA ASP A 703 -8.48 -29.87 11.46
C ASP A 703 -8.34 -28.45 10.90
N GLY A 704 -9.41 -27.88 10.34
CA GLY A 704 -9.42 -26.48 9.90
C GLY A 704 -9.19 -25.47 11.03
N LEU A 705 -9.69 -25.72 12.25
CA LEU A 705 -9.39 -24.87 13.41
C LEU A 705 -7.90 -24.95 13.80
N CYS A 706 -7.30 -26.15 13.74
CA CYS A 706 -5.90 -26.39 14.07
C CYS A 706 -4.95 -25.78 13.02
N ASP A 707 -5.30 -25.88 11.73
CA ASP A 707 -4.54 -25.28 10.63
C ASP A 707 -4.58 -23.76 10.69
N ASN A 708 -5.75 -23.18 10.93
CA ASN A 708 -5.90 -21.72 11.09
C ASN A 708 -5.10 -21.20 12.29
N TYR A 709 -5.13 -21.89 13.43
CA TYR A 709 -4.30 -21.53 14.58
C TYR A 709 -2.80 -21.61 14.23
N THR A 710 -2.37 -22.69 13.58
CA THR A 710 -0.96 -22.90 13.19
C THR A 710 -0.48 -21.80 12.26
N PHE A 711 -1.28 -21.44 11.27
CA PHE A 711 -1.00 -20.34 10.35
C PHE A 711 -0.83 -19.01 11.09
N LEU A 712 -1.80 -18.65 11.95
CA LEU A 712 -1.78 -17.39 12.70
C LEU A 712 -0.61 -17.29 13.68
N ILE A 713 -0.24 -18.39 14.35
CA ILE A 713 0.90 -18.41 15.28
C ILE A 713 2.24 -18.37 14.54
N ASN A 714 2.35 -19.02 13.38
CA ASN A 714 3.59 -19.01 12.58
C ASN A 714 3.89 -17.63 11.97
N ASP A 715 2.87 -16.84 11.67
CA ASP A 715 3.01 -15.48 11.14
C ASP A 715 3.44 -14.48 12.23
N LEU A 716 3.22 -14.81 13.51
CA LEU A 716 3.72 -14.01 14.62
C LEU A 716 5.23 -14.19 14.82
N ARG A 717 5.94 -13.07 14.90
CA ARG A 717 7.37 -12.99 15.25
C ARG A 717 7.60 -13.25 16.73
N LEU A 718 7.38 -14.50 17.18
CA LEU A 718 7.51 -14.91 18.59
C LEU A 718 8.94 -14.75 19.13
N ASP A 719 9.96 -14.72 18.24
CA ASP A 719 11.34 -14.36 18.54
C ASP A 719 11.46 -12.99 19.23
N ARG A 720 10.54 -12.08 18.95
CA ARG A 720 10.53 -10.73 19.54
C ARG A 720 10.03 -10.69 20.98
N LEU A 721 9.47 -11.79 21.50
CA LEU A 721 9.08 -11.87 22.92
C LEU A 721 10.29 -11.89 23.85
N GLU A 722 11.49 -12.19 23.34
CA GLU A 722 12.75 -12.05 24.09
C GLU A 722 12.97 -10.61 24.59
N GLU A 723 12.44 -9.61 23.88
CA GLU A 723 12.52 -8.19 24.27
C GLU A 723 11.69 -7.88 25.53
N LEU A 724 10.79 -8.78 25.95
CA LEU A 724 10.03 -8.70 27.20
C LEU A 724 10.65 -9.49 28.35
N ALA A 725 11.55 -10.43 28.05
CA ALA A 725 12.19 -11.24 29.08
C ALA A 725 13.14 -10.36 29.89
N GLU A 726 12.88 -10.23 31.20
CA GLU A 726 13.73 -9.41 32.07
C GLU A 726 15.17 -9.97 32.12
N PRO A 727 16.20 -9.15 31.87
CA PRO A 727 17.59 -9.57 32.02
C PRO A 727 17.89 -9.80 33.51
N GLY A 728 17.82 -11.06 33.95
CA GLY A 728 18.09 -11.46 35.34
C GLY A 728 17.03 -12.38 35.95
N ALA A 729 15.86 -12.54 35.33
CA ALA A 729 14.95 -13.62 35.69
C ALA A 729 15.57 -14.95 35.25
N GLU A 730 15.78 -15.88 36.19
CA GLU A 730 16.36 -17.21 35.90
C GLU A 730 15.56 -17.88 34.78
N GLY A 731 16.16 -17.98 33.58
CA GLY A 731 15.60 -18.69 32.44
C GLY A 731 15.01 -17.85 31.30
N GLY A 732 15.25 -16.54 31.20
CA GLY A 732 14.66 -15.65 30.17
C GLY A 732 14.56 -16.21 28.73
N PRO A 733 15.67 -16.47 28.00
CA PRO A 733 15.63 -17.01 26.65
C PRO A 733 15.00 -18.42 26.59
N LEU A 734 15.38 -19.27 27.55
CA LEU A 734 14.85 -20.64 27.69
C LEU A 734 13.34 -20.67 28.02
N ALA A 735 12.76 -19.59 28.52
CA ALA A 735 11.33 -19.47 28.80
C ALA A 735 10.56 -19.11 27.53
N VAL A 736 11.13 -18.25 26.67
CA VAL A 736 10.56 -17.93 25.36
C VAL A 736 10.60 -19.15 24.43
N ASP A 737 11.71 -19.88 24.41
CA ASP A 737 11.82 -21.12 23.62
C ASP A 737 10.79 -22.17 24.04
N ARG A 738 10.62 -22.39 25.36
CA ARG A 738 9.61 -23.31 25.90
C ARG A 738 8.19 -22.83 25.63
N LEU A 739 7.97 -21.52 25.58
CA LEU A 739 6.68 -20.94 25.23
C LEU A 739 6.37 -21.14 23.74
N ASP A 740 7.32 -20.86 22.86
CA ASP A 740 7.19 -21.08 21.41
C ASP A 740 6.89 -22.55 21.12
N GLU A 741 7.64 -23.48 21.75
CA GLU A 741 7.37 -24.92 21.65
C GLU A 741 5.95 -25.26 22.14
N SER A 742 5.53 -24.72 23.29
CA SER A 742 4.19 -24.97 23.84
C SER A 742 3.07 -24.41 22.97
N LEU A 743 3.28 -23.28 22.28
CA LEU A 743 2.31 -22.70 21.36
C LEU A 743 2.23 -23.53 20.07
N ARG A 744 3.37 -23.96 19.53
CA ARG A 744 3.43 -24.77 18.30
C ARG A 744 2.92 -26.20 18.48
N ASP A 745 3.05 -26.78 19.67
CA ASP A 745 2.56 -28.14 19.96
C ASP A 745 1.07 -28.21 20.33
N LEU A 746 0.44 -27.05 20.61
CA LEU A 746 -0.96 -26.96 21.04
C LEU A 746 -1.94 -27.64 20.05
N PRO A 747 -1.86 -27.43 18.73
CA PRO A 747 -2.76 -28.08 17.77
C PRO A 747 -2.59 -29.59 17.72
N ARG A 748 -1.35 -30.08 17.82
CA ARG A 748 -1.06 -31.53 17.84
C ARG A 748 -1.63 -32.18 19.08
N THR A 749 -1.47 -31.54 20.23
CA THR A 749 -2.06 -32.03 21.49
C THR A 749 -3.59 -32.05 21.42
N VAL A 750 -4.22 -31.02 20.84
CA VAL A 750 -5.67 -30.95 20.60
C VAL A 750 -6.13 -32.07 19.67
N GLN A 751 -5.52 -32.22 18.49
CA GLN A 751 -5.89 -33.24 17.51
C GLN A 751 -5.72 -34.65 18.07
N ARG A 752 -4.55 -34.97 18.63
CA ARG A 752 -4.27 -36.31 19.16
C ARG A 752 -5.25 -36.70 20.26
N THR A 753 -5.54 -35.79 21.19
CA THR A 753 -6.39 -36.12 22.34
C THR A 753 -7.86 -36.18 21.95
N LEU A 754 -8.35 -35.29 21.09
CA LEU A 754 -9.78 -35.18 20.77
C LEU A 754 -10.25 -36.07 19.62
N VAL A 755 -9.34 -36.59 18.78
CA VAL A 755 -9.66 -37.59 17.76
C VAL A 755 -9.78 -38.98 18.37
N ASP A 756 -9.03 -39.25 19.45
CA ASP A 756 -9.02 -40.54 20.15
C ASP A 756 -10.08 -40.63 21.28
N SER A 757 -10.73 -39.49 21.61
CA SER A 757 -11.86 -39.35 22.57
C SER A 757 -13.17 -39.18 21.83
#